data_AF-A0A068WQN2-F1
#
_entry.id   AF-A0A068WQN2-F1
#
_cell.length_a   1.000
_cell.length_b   1.000
_cell.length_c   1.000
_cell.angle_alpha   90.00
_cell.angle_beta   90.00
_cell.angle_gamma   90.00
#
_symmetry.space_group_name_H-M   'P 1'
#
loop_
_entity.id
_entity.type
_entity.pdbx_description
1 polymer ?
#
loop_
_entity_poly.entity_id
_entity_poly.type
_entity_poly.pdbx_seq_one_letter_code
_entity_poly.pdbx_strand_id
1 'polypeptide(L)'
;MYIGCFSTILFLLFDFSCIYGKGVNQCKCLTHVSDFIVLFKAYHSEEFRQSAIVSILDDFVPYFSFVYRNYSFMEHLFLSDFEIIETRNLNRTGIADLILHLRSSSLVKNVFPDKPVHLRLTNINLGKPYKRTEKKVQAPGTVNLERNNQPWRRLSAWSAAWSSGVCGQGVRVGIFDTGLVNTNLHSHFRNANIRERSNWTWRLNRDSRSDTNPGALDGHGHGTFVTGLIAAAPYFSASPSTLTCPTAGLAPRSELHIFRVFTDTQLSMTSWFLDAFNYAIVKRLHVINLSNGGPDFMDQPFVDKVNELSANGILLVSAIGNDGPVFGSLSNPADLMDVLGVGGVDANGDIATFSSRGATAMEMQDGYGRFKPDVVGWATGIVSSNPDGGCKTLSGTSAVSPVVTGSIALLISAVLSERPLDQSPINPASLKQAIAAGADPLVDSGGKKRFSIFEQGAGLLNLRNSIDIMRRLKPQASLWPSYLDFTECPYFWPYCSQPLYASGLPIVVNVTIVNSMGVHGRIVDRPVFHPHLNGDGGGVLLDIGVTFSRDLWPWTGYLALHISVRDTPRAATFRGLGEGWISLKVESDDPKTQTTLSTELKLALRVPIIPTPKREMRILWDTFHNIRYPAAYVPADDLTMTLASLDWLGDHIHTNFRDLYLSLRGAGYFVEVLQQPFTCFDASKYGTLMIVDPEEEFWPEEVSKLQADVYQRGLSLLVFAGWFNTSVQAALKFYDLNNRRLWVPVTGGTNVPALNTLLAPFGVQFGDRIFGEGFKVGDLMVDYPSGSHLASMSNIRGHARVMSRRLVDLGRQIIDRAAGLTESESRSFDNKQKILFSGLRSSPTNTDPLVPVLGLWENDPEALNSGRVGAFGDSSCLDSSSSAKNNCFWLVQSLLEFGTSGRVAEPLASALEPASKAFGSEPVELPKPMEGSEFVRFSRVLLQGSTGWQPPVYRPILPCRAAPPGALVAPVALEKEVVYGPQPLLLDPPLPAKEARGVEADDSSIFHCHQRPPEGPDFESIDRYLAGAPSSRSVTLIREYFGFFLIAGSVILLLLNLRTLLELCTLRNLTRGMRALLRRLRGRRVHIQQRSGLECGGRDDADDIGTFEIPRPPKAVVVETIHTSLTYRLVRQFLRQQRC
;
A
#
# COMPACT_ATOMS: atom_id res chain seq x y z
N MET A 1 -63.36 27.20 -0.39
CA MET A 1 -62.89 28.29 0.51
C MET A 1 -61.38 28.16 0.68
N TYR A 2 -60.69 29.26 0.99
CA TYR A 2 -59.23 29.35 0.94
C TYR A 2 -58.54 28.63 2.12
N ILE A 3 -57.68 27.67 1.80
CA ILE A 3 -56.39 27.26 2.42
C ILE A 3 -56.02 25.96 1.70
N GLY A 4 -55.17 26.05 0.67
CA GLY A 4 -54.90 24.89 -0.21
C GLY A 4 -53.81 25.09 -1.27
N CYS A 5 -53.52 26.34 -1.69
CA CYS A 5 -52.51 26.61 -2.73
C CYS A 5 -51.13 27.06 -2.21
N PHE A 6 -50.93 27.16 -0.89
CA PHE A 6 -49.67 27.66 -0.30
C PHE A 6 -48.66 26.56 0.09
N SER A 7 -49.07 25.29 0.12
CA SER A 7 -48.19 24.17 0.52
C SER A 7 -47.23 23.73 -0.60
N THR A 8 -47.62 23.92 -1.87
CA THR A 8 -46.93 23.34 -3.04
C THR A 8 -45.71 24.14 -3.50
N ILE A 9 -45.59 25.41 -3.11
CA ILE A 9 -44.51 26.30 -3.55
C ILE A 9 -43.27 26.20 -2.64
N LEU A 10 -43.45 25.86 -1.35
CA LEU A 10 -42.33 25.79 -0.40
C LEU A 10 -41.52 24.47 -0.50
N PHE A 11 -42.10 23.42 -1.08
CA PHE A 11 -41.45 22.12 -1.28
C PHE A 11 -40.47 22.07 -2.47
N LEU A 12 -40.36 23.14 -3.26
CA LEU A 12 -39.47 23.24 -4.43
C LEU A 12 -38.21 24.10 -4.18
N LEU A 13 -37.92 24.46 -2.92
CA LEU A 13 -36.82 25.37 -2.57
C LEU A 13 -35.84 24.82 -1.51
N PHE A 14 -36.09 23.65 -0.92
CA PHE A 14 -35.20 23.06 0.09
C PHE A 14 -35.15 21.52 0.02
N ASP A 15 -34.00 20.98 -0.37
CA ASP A 15 -33.70 19.54 -0.32
C ASP A 15 -33.54 19.05 1.14
N PHE A 16 -34.59 18.43 1.68
CA PHE A 16 -34.58 17.75 2.97
C PHE A 16 -34.94 16.26 2.85
N SER A 17 -33.92 15.40 2.72
CA SER A 17 -34.10 13.95 2.79
C SER A 17 -34.34 13.46 4.23
N CYS A 18 -35.60 13.51 4.68
CA CYS A 18 -36.02 12.97 5.99
C CYS A 18 -36.70 11.59 5.85
N ILE A 19 -36.08 10.55 6.43
CA ILE A 19 -36.66 9.20 6.48
C ILE A 19 -37.64 9.09 7.66
N TYR A 20 -38.92 8.83 7.38
CA TYR A 20 -39.97 8.75 8.40
C TYR A 20 -40.05 7.37 9.07
N GLY A 21 -39.42 7.23 10.24
CA GLY A 21 -39.65 6.10 11.14
C GLY A 21 -40.99 6.22 11.89
N LYS A 22 -41.81 5.17 11.91
CA LYS A 22 -43.06 5.13 12.68
C LYS A 22 -42.80 4.91 14.18
N GLY A 23 -42.47 5.97 14.92
CA GLY A 23 -42.44 5.92 16.39
C GLY A 23 -41.81 7.13 17.06
N VAL A 24 -42.64 7.95 17.72
CA VAL A 24 -42.30 8.98 18.73
C VAL A 24 -41.20 10.00 18.35
N ASN A 25 -41.67 11.19 17.95
CA ASN A 25 -40.98 12.48 17.83
C ASN A 25 -39.50 12.58 18.33
N GLN A 26 -38.54 12.20 17.49
CA GLN A 26 -37.20 12.82 17.46
C GLN A 26 -36.60 12.74 16.05
N CYS A 27 -36.79 13.81 15.25
CA CYS A 27 -36.11 13.95 13.97
C CYS A 27 -34.64 14.33 14.19
N LYS A 28 -33.79 13.34 14.43
CA LYS A 28 -32.34 13.51 14.28
C LYS A 28 -31.99 13.55 12.80
N CYS A 29 -31.93 14.76 12.23
CA CYS A 29 -31.16 14.99 11.02
C CYS A 29 -29.72 14.54 11.29
N LEU A 30 -29.16 13.69 10.43
CA LEU A 30 -27.75 13.33 10.48
C LEU A 30 -26.92 14.54 10.05
N THR A 31 -26.46 15.32 11.03
CA THR A 31 -25.55 16.42 10.80
C THR A 31 -24.21 15.86 10.32
N HIS A 32 -23.81 16.24 9.10
CA HIS A 32 -22.54 15.80 8.53
C HIS A 32 -21.37 16.51 9.22
N VAL A 33 -20.90 15.90 10.32
CA VAL A 33 -19.72 16.36 11.05
C VAL A 33 -18.47 15.87 10.32
N SER A 34 -18.02 16.66 9.36
CA SER A 34 -16.81 16.41 8.56
C SER A 34 -15.63 17.25 9.07
N ASP A 35 -14.44 16.66 8.98
CA ASP A 35 -13.20 17.29 9.43
C ASP A 35 -12.33 17.65 8.24
N PHE A 36 -11.75 18.84 8.26
CA PHE A 36 -10.94 19.36 7.17
C PHE A 36 -9.59 19.86 7.66
N ILE A 37 -8.55 19.43 6.97
CA ILE A 37 -7.18 19.92 7.04
C ILE A 37 -7.10 21.18 6.18
N VAL A 38 -6.89 22.33 6.81
CA VAL A 38 -6.61 23.61 6.14
C VAL A 38 -5.11 23.79 6.10
N LEU A 39 -4.50 23.58 4.93
CA LEU A 39 -3.06 23.80 4.71
C LEU A 39 -2.80 25.29 4.40
N PHE A 40 -1.76 25.84 5.01
CA PHE A 40 -1.22 27.16 4.76
C PHE A 40 0.00 27.08 3.84
N LYS A 41 0.43 28.22 3.29
CA LYS A 41 1.65 28.31 2.46
C LYS A 41 2.94 28.46 3.27
N ALA A 42 2.84 28.62 4.59
CA ALA A 42 3.97 28.78 5.50
C ALA A 42 3.64 28.26 6.91
N TYR A 43 4.69 28.05 7.70
CA TYR A 43 4.59 27.66 9.10
C TYR A 43 4.23 28.86 9.98
N HIS A 44 3.13 28.74 10.73
CA HIS A 44 2.59 29.79 11.59
C HIS A 44 2.30 29.27 13.01
N SER A 45 2.02 30.16 13.96
CA SER A 45 1.52 29.78 15.30
C SER A 45 0.04 29.40 15.25
N GLU A 46 -0.46 28.76 16.32
CA GLU A 46 -1.87 28.35 16.41
C GLU A 46 -2.82 29.56 16.41
N GLU A 47 -2.50 30.59 17.18
CA GLU A 47 -3.30 31.81 17.29
C GLU A 47 -3.41 32.51 15.93
N PHE A 48 -2.31 32.56 15.15
CA PHE A 48 -2.33 33.13 13.81
C PHE A 48 -3.19 32.30 12.85
N ARG A 49 -3.03 30.97 12.80
CA ARG A 49 -3.84 30.11 11.92
C ARG A 49 -5.33 30.21 12.25
N GLN A 50 -5.68 30.17 13.53
CA GLN A 50 -7.07 30.24 13.98
C GLN A 50 -7.66 31.63 13.71
N SER A 51 -6.93 32.72 14.01
CA SER A 51 -7.35 34.09 13.69
C SER A 51 -7.54 34.30 12.19
N ALA A 52 -6.61 33.80 11.37
CA ALA A 52 -6.73 33.86 9.91
C ALA A 52 -7.96 33.09 9.39
N ILE A 53 -8.21 31.87 9.88
CA ILE A 53 -9.39 31.08 9.49
C ILE A 53 -10.69 31.78 9.90
N VAL A 54 -10.79 32.31 11.13
CA VAL A 54 -11.95 33.11 11.56
C VAL A 54 -12.15 34.33 10.65
N SER A 55 -11.09 35.05 10.31
CA SER A 55 -11.16 36.21 9.41
C SER A 55 -11.50 35.87 7.95
N ILE A 56 -11.33 34.63 7.51
CA ILE A 56 -11.72 34.14 6.17
C ILE A 56 -13.16 33.59 6.17
N LEU A 57 -13.64 33.14 7.34
CA LEU A 57 -14.90 32.43 7.53
C LEU A 57 -15.85 33.16 8.50
N ASP A 58 -15.85 34.50 8.49
CA ASP A 58 -16.61 35.33 9.45
C ASP A 58 -18.13 34.99 9.42
N ASP A 59 -18.73 34.94 8.22
CA ASP A 59 -20.11 34.50 7.99
C ASP A 59 -20.38 33.03 8.42
N PHE A 60 -19.32 32.21 8.53
CA PHE A 60 -19.41 30.78 8.82
C PHE A 60 -19.04 30.41 10.28
N VAL A 61 -18.63 31.37 11.12
CA VAL A 61 -18.19 31.12 12.52
C VAL A 61 -19.10 30.19 13.35
N PRO A 62 -20.44 30.29 13.34
CA PRO A 62 -21.29 29.38 14.13
C PRO A 62 -21.39 27.94 13.55
N TYR A 63 -20.78 27.68 12.40
CA TYR A 63 -20.87 26.42 11.64
C TYR A 63 -19.58 25.59 11.62
N PHE A 64 -18.49 26.05 12.27
CA PHE A 64 -17.28 25.24 12.45
C PHE A 64 -16.69 25.39 13.86
N SER A 65 -15.77 24.51 14.21
CA SER A 65 -14.92 24.67 15.40
C SER A 65 -13.55 24.04 15.17
N PHE A 66 -12.49 24.67 15.67
CA PHE A 66 -11.14 24.10 15.68
C PHE A 66 -11.09 22.81 16.53
N VAL A 67 -10.33 21.82 16.06
CA VAL A 67 -10.22 20.53 16.76
C VAL A 67 -8.94 20.52 17.61
N TYR A 68 -9.12 20.59 18.93
CA TYR A 68 -8.03 20.83 19.88
C TYR A 68 -6.96 19.72 19.90
N ARG A 69 -5.71 20.10 19.63
CA ARG A 69 -4.55 19.21 19.49
C ARG A 69 -3.68 19.22 20.76
N ASN A 70 -4.07 18.41 21.75
CA ASN A 70 -3.37 18.39 23.03
C ASN A 70 -2.08 17.55 22.99
N TYR A 71 -0.93 18.23 22.91
CA TYR A 71 0.40 17.62 23.00
C TYR A 71 1.14 18.14 24.23
N SER A 72 1.15 17.35 25.31
CA SER A 72 1.70 17.69 26.64
C SER A 72 3.23 17.90 26.73
N PHE A 73 3.89 18.02 25.57
CA PHE A 73 5.32 18.26 25.41
C PHE A 73 5.62 19.43 24.48
N MET A 74 4.61 20.18 24.01
CA MET A 74 4.72 21.21 22.95
C MET A 74 4.35 22.63 23.39
N GLU A 75 4.08 22.88 24.68
CA GLU A 75 3.26 24.00 25.20
C GLU A 75 3.55 25.42 24.68
N HIS A 76 4.74 25.74 24.16
CA HIS A 76 5.10 27.14 23.81
C HIS A 76 5.88 27.39 22.50
N LEU A 77 6.21 26.38 21.66
CA LEU A 77 7.25 26.58 20.62
C LEU A 77 7.01 25.97 19.22
N PHE A 78 5.83 25.40 18.93
CA PHE A 78 5.63 24.68 17.68
C PHE A 78 4.85 25.45 16.61
N LEU A 79 5.55 25.88 15.56
CA LEU A 79 4.90 26.35 14.33
C LEU A 79 4.40 25.14 13.52
N SER A 80 3.22 25.25 12.92
CA SER A 80 2.67 24.23 12.01
C SER A 80 2.08 24.90 10.78
N ASP A 81 2.12 24.20 9.65
CA ASP A 81 1.62 24.63 8.34
C ASP A 81 0.15 24.25 8.10
N PHE A 82 -0.52 23.60 9.05
CA PHE A 82 -1.93 23.23 8.92
C PHE A 82 -2.74 23.43 10.20
N GLU A 83 -4.05 23.60 10.02
CA GLU A 83 -5.04 23.58 11.10
C GLU A 83 -6.21 22.65 10.78
N ILE A 84 -6.90 22.14 11.80
CA ILE A 84 -8.04 21.22 11.63
C ILE A 84 -9.33 21.92 12.07
N ILE A 85 -10.32 21.93 11.18
CA ILE A 85 -11.69 22.40 11.49
C ILE A 85 -12.70 21.25 11.39
N GLU A 86 -13.62 21.19 12.34
CA GLU A 86 -14.78 20.29 12.35
C GLU A 86 -16.03 21.11 11.98
N THR A 87 -16.68 20.80 10.86
CA THR A 87 -17.92 21.49 10.42
C THR A 87 -19.13 20.94 11.13
N ARG A 88 -20.12 21.79 11.46
CA ARG A 88 -21.35 21.42 12.14
C ARG A 88 -22.55 22.12 11.50
N ASN A 89 -23.67 21.41 11.42
CA ASN A 89 -24.96 21.91 10.92
C ASN A 89 -24.98 22.43 9.46
N LEU A 90 -23.93 22.19 8.67
CA LEU A 90 -23.90 22.49 7.24
C LEU A 90 -24.43 21.32 6.40
N ASN A 91 -25.03 21.65 5.25
CA ASN A 91 -25.36 20.72 4.18
C ASN A 91 -24.21 20.64 3.14
N ARG A 92 -24.37 19.84 2.07
CA ARG A 92 -23.33 19.69 1.04
C ARG A 92 -22.93 21.02 0.36
N THR A 93 -23.89 21.93 0.11
CA THR A 93 -23.59 23.23 -0.51
C THR A 93 -22.81 24.13 0.43
N GLY A 94 -23.27 24.30 1.68
CA GLY A 94 -22.56 25.14 2.66
C GLY A 94 -21.14 24.64 2.99
N ILE A 95 -20.89 23.32 2.91
CA ILE A 95 -19.52 22.77 2.99
C ILE A 95 -18.69 23.15 1.75
N ALA A 96 -19.26 23.10 0.55
CA ALA A 96 -18.57 23.53 -0.67
C ALA A 96 -18.25 25.04 -0.65
N ASP A 97 -19.22 25.87 -0.22
CA ASP A 97 -19.06 27.31 -0.10
C ASP A 97 -17.96 27.67 0.92
N LEU A 98 -17.93 27.02 2.08
CA LEU A 98 -16.88 27.17 3.10
C LEU A 98 -15.50 26.81 2.54
N ILE A 99 -15.39 25.72 1.77
CA ILE A 99 -14.13 25.30 1.12
C ILE A 99 -13.70 26.31 0.05
N LEU A 100 -14.63 26.92 -0.68
CA LEU A 100 -14.33 27.98 -1.67
C LEU A 100 -13.83 29.27 -0.99
N HIS A 101 -14.41 29.67 0.14
CA HIS A 101 -13.93 30.83 0.92
C HIS A 101 -12.53 30.60 1.47
N LEU A 102 -12.23 29.41 2.02
CA LEU A 102 -10.87 29.07 2.44
C LEU A 102 -9.89 29.09 1.26
N ARG A 103 -10.26 28.56 0.10
CA ARG A 103 -9.39 28.48 -1.10
C ARG A 103 -9.20 29.81 -1.83
N SER A 104 -10.04 30.82 -1.62
CA SER A 104 -9.83 32.16 -2.20
C SER A 104 -8.77 32.98 -1.45
N SER A 105 -8.45 32.61 -0.20
CA SER A 105 -7.42 33.27 0.60
C SER A 105 -6.01 33.07 0.05
N SER A 106 -5.24 34.16 0.00
CA SER A 106 -3.83 34.11 -0.40
C SER A 106 -2.93 33.34 0.58
N LEU A 107 -3.35 33.15 1.84
CA LEU A 107 -2.61 32.43 2.88
C LEU A 107 -2.75 30.90 2.79
N VAL A 108 -3.91 30.42 2.32
CA VAL A 108 -4.25 29.00 2.24
C VAL A 108 -3.60 28.37 1.01
N LYS A 109 -2.97 27.20 1.19
CA LYS A 109 -2.43 26.36 0.11
C LYS A 109 -3.54 25.51 -0.50
N ASN A 110 -4.28 24.77 0.34
CA ASN A 110 -5.45 23.99 -0.05
C ASN A 110 -6.27 23.57 1.18
N VAL A 111 -7.44 22.97 0.96
CA VAL A 111 -8.27 22.32 1.97
C VAL A 111 -8.56 20.88 1.53
N PHE A 112 -8.37 19.93 2.44
CA PHE A 112 -8.57 18.50 2.25
C PHE A 112 -9.42 17.91 3.40
N PRO A 113 -10.13 16.79 3.22
CA PRO A 113 -10.68 16.04 4.35
C PRO A 113 -9.54 15.47 5.22
N ASP A 114 -9.74 15.34 6.53
CA ASP A 114 -8.87 14.49 7.36
C ASP A 114 -9.25 13.01 7.15
N LYS A 115 -8.44 12.26 6.40
CA LYS A 115 -8.67 10.84 6.15
C LYS A 115 -8.05 9.98 7.26
N PRO A 116 -8.61 8.82 7.57
CA PRO A 116 -7.88 7.82 8.35
C PRO A 116 -7.09 6.84 7.50
N VAL A 117 -6.04 6.29 8.10
CA VAL A 117 -5.16 5.28 7.51
C VAL A 117 -5.18 4.05 8.42
N HIS A 118 -5.39 2.87 7.85
CA HIS A 118 -5.35 1.60 8.58
C HIS A 118 -4.03 0.86 8.32
N LEU A 119 -3.48 0.21 9.34
CA LEU A 119 -2.28 -0.59 9.21
C LEU A 119 -2.58 -1.91 8.48
N ARG A 120 -2.36 -1.99 7.16
CA ARG A 120 -2.51 -3.25 6.40
C ARG A 120 -1.46 -4.30 6.80
N LEU A 121 -1.89 -5.27 7.60
CA LEU A 121 -1.13 -6.47 7.94
C LEU A 121 -1.77 -7.73 7.32
N THR A 122 -2.01 -7.69 6.01
CA THR A 122 -2.42 -8.86 5.22
C THR A 122 -1.45 -10.03 5.45
N ASN A 123 -2.01 -11.22 5.66
CA ASN A 123 -1.27 -12.47 5.92
C ASN A 123 -0.39 -12.54 7.20
N ILE A 124 -0.46 -11.60 8.14
CA ILE A 124 0.23 -11.77 9.44
C ILE A 124 -0.57 -12.67 10.39
N ASN A 125 -0.02 -13.86 10.66
CA ASN A 125 -0.59 -14.85 11.56
C ASN A 125 -0.34 -14.46 13.04
N LEU A 126 -1.10 -13.48 13.53
CA LEU A 126 -1.09 -12.99 14.92
C LEU A 126 -1.66 -14.06 15.88
N GLY A 127 -0.83 -15.05 16.19
CA GLY A 127 -1.22 -16.24 16.97
C GLY A 127 -1.78 -15.91 18.36
N LYS A 128 -3.04 -16.32 18.60
CA LYS A 128 -3.59 -16.44 19.95
C LYS A 128 -2.73 -17.42 20.78
N PRO A 129 -2.62 -17.26 22.11
CA PRO A 129 -1.81 -18.14 22.95
C PRO A 129 -2.19 -19.61 22.76
N TYR A 130 -1.22 -20.41 22.31
CA TYR A 130 -1.44 -21.77 21.81
C TYR A 130 -1.88 -22.73 22.92
N LYS A 131 -3.19 -23.03 22.97
CA LYS A 131 -3.68 -24.24 23.65
C LYS A 131 -3.28 -25.45 22.81
N ARG A 132 -2.56 -26.37 23.43
CA ARG A 132 -1.95 -27.53 22.78
C ARG A 132 -2.98 -28.59 22.40
N THR A 133 -3.46 -28.53 21.15
CA THR A 133 -4.13 -29.64 20.45
C THR A 133 -3.40 -29.94 19.15
N GLU A 134 -3.05 -31.21 18.94
CA GLU A 134 -2.10 -31.60 17.90
C GLU A 134 -2.81 -31.96 16.58
N LYS A 135 -2.70 -31.07 15.59
CA LYS A 135 -2.73 -31.38 14.16
C LYS A 135 -2.06 -30.23 13.38
N LYS A 136 -0.89 -30.49 12.80
CA LYS A 136 -0.18 -29.51 11.97
C LYS A 136 -0.83 -29.44 10.59
N VAL A 137 -1.26 -28.24 10.19
CA VAL A 137 -1.30 -27.84 8.79
C VAL A 137 -0.23 -26.77 8.64
N GLN A 138 0.78 -27.01 7.81
CA GLN A 138 1.80 -26.01 7.51
C GLN A 138 1.30 -25.07 6.41
N ALA A 139 1.57 -23.77 6.55
CA ALA A 139 1.44 -22.86 5.42
C ALA A 139 2.55 -23.19 4.39
N PRO A 140 2.26 -23.18 3.07
CA PRO A 140 3.29 -23.35 2.05
C PRO A 140 4.43 -22.32 2.21
N GLY A 141 5.66 -22.73 1.94
CA GLY A 141 6.83 -21.84 1.95
C GLY A 141 7.46 -21.52 3.32
N THR A 142 6.85 -21.88 4.46
CA THR A 142 7.46 -21.60 5.78
C THR A 142 8.57 -22.59 6.14
N VAL A 143 9.77 -22.35 5.66
CA VAL A 143 11.00 -22.95 6.18
C VAL A 143 11.23 -22.47 7.62
N ASN A 144 11.37 -23.39 8.58
CA ASN A 144 11.73 -23.04 9.96
C ASN A 144 13.21 -22.63 10.02
N LEU A 145 13.47 -21.33 9.84
CA LEU A 145 14.77 -20.72 10.03
C LEU A 145 15.21 -20.81 11.49
N GLU A 146 16.49 -21.16 11.73
CA GLU A 146 17.03 -21.19 13.08
C GLU A 146 17.02 -19.80 13.72
N ARG A 147 16.62 -19.71 14.99
CA ARG A 147 16.55 -18.45 15.74
C ARG A 147 17.89 -17.70 15.79
N ASN A 148 19.02 -18.43 15.74
CA ASN A 148 20.36 -17.83 15.79
C ASN A 148 20.90 -17.43 14.41
N ASN A 149 20.45 -18.11 13.34
CA ASN A 149 20.94 -18.00 11.96
C ASN A 149 19.92 -17.28 11.05
N GLN A 150 19.45 -16.13 11.52
CA GLN A 150 18.44 -15.32 10.82
C GLN A 150 18.97 -14.82 9.46
N PRO A 151 18.17 -14.82 8.37
CA PRO A 151 18.67 -14.49 7.04
C PRO A 151 19.32 -13.12 6.92
N TRP A 152 18.80 -12.09 7.58
CA TRP A 152 19.42 -10.76 7.60
C TRP A 152 20.78 -10.72 8.34
N ARG A 153 21.10 -11.70 9.20
CA ARG A 153 22.46 -11.84 9.75
C ARG A 153 23.47 -12.32 8.70
N ARG A 154 23.01 -12.96 7.61
CA ARG A 154 23.86 -13.33 6.46
C ARG A 154 24.39 -12.13 5.67
N LEU A 155 23.88 -10.91 5.91
CA LEU A 155 24.46 -9.67 5.36
C LEU A 155 25.96 -9.55 5.64
N SER A 156 26.46 -10.14 6.74
CA SER A 156 27.87 -10.22 7.20
C SER A 156 28.60 -8.89 7.49
N ALA A 157 28.27 -7.83 6.76
CA ALA A 157 28.82 -6.48 6.91
C ALA A 157 28.53 -5.86 8.28
N TRP A 158 27.41 -6.23 8.92
CA TRP A 158 27.01 -5.68 10.22
C TRP A 158 28.01 -6.03 11.33
N SER A 159 28.54 -7.27 11.36
CA SER A 159 29.53 -7.67 12.37
C SER A 159 30.91 -7.06 12.08
N ALA A 160 31.27 -6.86 10.80
CA ALA A 160 32.47 -6.12 10.42
C ALA A 160 32.39 -4.64 10.85
N ALA A 161 31.27 -3.97 10.56
CA ALA A 161 30.98 -2.61 11.01
C ALA A 161 31.02 -2.50 12.55
N TRP A 162 30.43 -3.48 13.26
CA TRP A 162 30.45 -3.51 14.72
C TRP A 162 31.85 -3.74 15.32
N SER A 163 32.71 -4.49 14.63
CA SER A 163 34.11 -4.67 15.01
C SER A 163 34.95 -3.41 14.77
N SER A 164 34.59 -2.57 13.78
CA SER A 164 35.14 -1.22 13.61
C SER A 164 34.40 -0.15 14.44
N GLY A 165 33.65 -0.54 15.48
CA GLY A 165 32.94 0.37 16.39
C GLY A 165 31.73 1.10 15.79
N VAL A 166 31.32 0.81 14.57
CA VAL A 166 30.16 1.41 13.89
C VAL A 166 28.90 0.64 14.28
N CYS A 167 28.08 1.25 15.14
CA CYS A 167 26.87 0.66 15.72
C CYS A 167 25.61 1.56 15.55
N GLY A 168 25.67 2.58 14.68
CA GLY A 168 24.59 3.55 14.48
C GLY A 168 24.73 4.86 15.27
N GLN A 169 25.84 5.09 15.97
CA GLN A 169 26.12 6.33 16.72
C GLN A 169 25.91 7.58 15.85
N GLY A 170 25.35 8.64 16.46
CA GLY A 170 25.10 9.92 15.82
C GLY A 170 23.89 9.96 14.88
N VAL A 171 23.23 8.82 14.63
CA VAL A 171 22.10 8.75 13.69
C VAL A 171 20.76 8.82 14.43
N ARG A 172 19.96 9.84 14.13
CA ARG A 172 18.57 9.97 14.59
C ARG A 172 17.62 9.19 13.68
N VAL A 173 16.90 8.24 14.25
CA VAL A 173 15.97 7.32 13.56
C VAL A 173 14.56 7.53 14.09
N GLY A 174 13.63 7.85 13.19
CA GLY A 174 12.19 7.92 13.47
C GLY A 174 11.50 6.59 13.22
N ILE A 175 10.68 6.13 14.17
CA ILE A 175 9.89 4.90 14.03
C ILE A 175 8.41 5.27 14.21
N PHE A 176 7.66 5.17 13.11
CA PHE A 176 6.26 5.60 12.99
C PHE A 176 5.35 4.38 12.92
N ASP A 177 4.78 3.98 14.06
CA ASP A 177 4.11 2.68 14.21
C ASP A 177 3.10 2.69 15.39
N THR A 178 2.79 1.54 16.00
CA THR A 178 1.90 1.40 17.17
C THR A 178 2.53 1.82 18.51
N GLY A 179 3.78 2.30 18.52
CA GLY A 179 4.52 2.76 19.71
C GLY A 179 5.66 1.83 20.12
N LEU A 180 6.08 1.89 21.40
CA LEU A 180 7.11 0.99 21.93
C LEU A 180 6.81 0.55 23.38
N VAL A 181 6.98 -0.74 23.65
CA VAL A 181 6.90 -1.38 24.99
C VAL A 181 7.61 -0.60 26.11
N ASN A 182 7.21 -0.83 27.36
CA ASN A 182 7.85 -0.23 28.53
C ASN A 182 9.32 -0.64 28.67
N THR A 183 10.21 0.27 28.26
CA THR A 183 11.67 0.11 28.18
C THR A 183 12.32 -0.27 29.51
N ASN A 184 11.79 0.22 30.64
CA ASN A 184 12.32 -0.06 31.98
C ASN A 184 12.17 -1.53 32.39
N LEU A 185 11.18 -2.21 31.81
CA LEU A 185 10.85 -3.62 32.07
C LEU A 185 11.36 -4.56 30.97
N HIS A 186 11.58 -4.04 29.75
CA HIS A 186 11.90 -4.85 28.57
C HIS A 186 13.41 -4.92 28.31
N SER A 187 13.99 -6.10 28.50
CA SER A 187 15.43 -6.41 28.36
C SER A 187 16.11 -5.78 27.13
N HIS A 188 15.52 -5.93 25.94
CA HIS A 188 16.13 -5.47 24.69
C HIS A 188 16.14 -3.93 24.53
N PHE A 189 15.37 -3.18 25.32
CA PHE A 189 15.25 -1.71 25.18
C PHE A 189 15.68 -0.94 26.42
N ARG A 190 15.97 -1.62 27.53
CA ARG A 190 16.45 -1.03 28.78
C ARG A 190 17.75 -0.22 28.61
N ASN A 191 18.60 -0.63 27.67
CA ASN A 191 19.88 0.00 27.34
C ASN A 191 19.89 0.63 25.94
N ALA A 192 18.74 0.74 25.26
CA ALA A 192 18.65 1.37 23.94
C ALA A 192 18.62 2.90 24.07
N ASN A 193 19.26 3.61 23.12
CA ASN A 193 19.38 5.07 23.14
C ASN A 193 18.07 5.75 22.66
N ILE A 194 17.00 5.60 23.44
CA ILE A 194 15.67 6.14 23.16
C ILE A 194 15.62 7.58 23.66
N ARG A 195 15.60 8.53 22.71
CA ARG A 195 15.57 9.97 23.01
C ARG A 195 14.18 10.43 23.41
N GLU A 196 13.14 9.94 22.74
CA GLU A 196 11.75 10.26 23.08
C GLU A 196 10.77 9.18 22.62
N ARG A 197 9.59 9.17 23.27
CA ARG A 197 8.42 8.41 22.84
C ARG A 197 7.21 9.35 22.90
N SER A 198 6.52 9.51 21.78
CA SER A 198 5.46 10.49 21.57
C SER A 198 4.19 9.80 21.07
N ASN A 199 3.02 10.23 21.54
CA ASN A 199 1.72 9.70 21.10
C ASN A 199 0.94 10.79 20.37
N TRP A 200 0.51 10.49 19.15
CA TRP A 200 -0.20 11.40 18.25
C TRP A 200 -1.67 10.98 18.05
N THR A 201 -2.13 9.87 18.66
CA THR A 201 -3.48 9.31 18.47
C THR A 201 -4.57 9.98 19.33
N TRP A 202 -4.59 11.31 19.36
CA TRP A 202 -5.22 12.11 20.44
C TRP A 202 -6.77 12.13 20.47
N ARG A 203 -7.47 11.63 19.44
CA ARG A 203 -8.90 11.94 19.22
C ARG A 203 -9.93 10.93 19.75
N LEU A 204 -9.51 9.86 20.44
CA LEU A 204 -10.44 8.83 20.98
C LEU A 204 -11.15 9.26 22.29
N ASN A 205 -11.94 10.34 22.23
CA ASN A 205 -12.79 10.79 23.34
C ASN A 205 -14.15 11.34 22.85
N ARG A 206 -15.15 10.46 22.70
CA ARG A 206 -16.57 10.78 22.99
C ARG A 206 -17.47 9.56 23.20
N ASP A 207 -17.44 8.56 22.31
CA ASP A 207 -18.35 7.39 22.39
C ASP A 207 -17.71 6.00 22.15
N SER A 208 -16.43 5.91 21.77
CA SER A 208 -15.74 4.62 21.52
C SER A 208 -14.83 4.19 22.68
N ARG A 209 -14.54 2.89 22.77
CA ARG A 209 -13.88 2.26 23.93
C ARG A 209 -12.38 2.02 23.70
N SER A 210 -11.60 2.24 24.77
CA SER A 210 -10.39 1.50 25.19
C SER A 210 -8.95 1.96 24.87
N ASP A 211 -8.69 3.03 24.11
CA ASP A 211 -7.31 3.58 24.08
C ASP A 211 -7.09 4.55 25.26
N THR A 212 -6.41 4.06 26.30
CA THR A 212 -6.09 4.81 27.54
C THR A 212 -4.57 4.90 27.75
N ASN A 213 -3.81 5.06 26.67
CA ASN A 213 -2.36 4.86 26.63
C ASN A 213 -1.55 6.18 26.44
N PRO A 214 -1.34 6.99 27.50
CA PRO A 214 -0.65 8.28 27.39
C PRO A 214 0.87 8.18 27.16
N GLY A 215 1.47 6.99 27.30
CA GLY A 215 2.92 6.80 27.31
C GLY A 215 3.54 6.37 25.97
N ALA A 216 2.77 6.42 24.87
CA ALA A 216 3.12 5.84 23.57
C ALA A 216 3.55 4.35 23.68
N LEU A 217 2.96 3.61 24.63
CA LEU A 217 3.26 2.20 24.84
C LEU A 217 2.67 1.38 23.69
N ASP A 218 3.33 0.30 23.31
CA ASP A 218 2.83 -0.58 22.25
C ASP A 218 1.90 -1.66 22.82
N GLY A 219 0.59 -1.46 22.69
CA GLY A 219 -0.42 -2.48 23.06
C GLY A 219 -0.67 -3.52 21.96
N HIS A 220 -0.25 -3.24 20.71
CA HIS A 220 -0.42 -4.15 19.57
C HIS A 220 0.81 -5.06 19.33
N GLY A 221 2.02 -4.56 19.56
CA GLY A 221 3.27 -5.32 19.44
C GLY A 221 3.93 -5.29 18.07
N HIS A 222 3.58 -4.35 17.19
CA HIS A 222 4.23 -4.21 15.87
C HIS A 222 5.41 -3.22 15.94
N GLY A 223 5.19 -2.02 16.47
CA GLY A 223 6.27 -1.03 16.68
C GLY A 223 7.42 -1.55 17.53
N THR A 224 7.14 -2.41 18.52
CA THR A 224 8.15 -3.12 19.33
C THR A 224 8.96 -4.14 18.51
N PHE A 225 8.32 -4.88 17.60
CA PHE A 225 9.00 -5.81 16.70
C PHE A 225 9.90 -5.07 15.70
N VAL A 226 9.37 -3.99 15.10
CA VAL A 226 10.07 -3.11 14.15
C VAL A 226 11.29 -2.44 14.81
N THR A 227 11.10 -1.83 15.98
CA THR A 227 12.19 -1.22 16.77
C THR A 227 13.24 -2.25 17.17
N GLY A 228 12.86 -3.50 17.42
CA GLY A 228 13.78 -4.58 17.75
C GLY A 228 14.77 -4.89 16.62
N LEU A 229 14.33 -4.90 15.36
CA LEU A 229 15.21 -5.14 14.20
C LEU A 229 16.18 -3.99 13.96
N ILE A 230 15.75 -2.75 14.20
CA ILE A 230 16.59 -1.56 14.10
C ILE A 230 17.63 -1.54 15.23
N ALA A 231 17.21 -1.66 16.50
CA ALA A 231 18.05 -1.28 17.63
C ALA A 231 17.74 -1.98 18.97
N ALA A 232 17.33 -3.26 18.97
CA ALA A 232 17.40 -4.07 20.19
C ALA A 232 18.85 -4.11 20.71
N ALA A 233 19.06 -3.72 21.97
CA ALA A 233 20.37 -3.69 22.59
C ALA A 233 20.97 -5.10 22.74
N PRO A 234 22.28 -5.29 22.49
CA PRO A 234 22.94 -6.57 22.72
C PRO A 234 22.99 -6.92 24.23
N TYR A 235 22.92 -8.22 24.53
CA TYR A 235 22.71 -8.74 25.88
C TYR A 235 23.99 -9.35 26.47
N PHE A 236 24.35 -8.99 27.71
CA PHE A 236 25.66 -9.34 28.31
C PHE A 236 25.65 -10.33 29.46
N SER A 237 24.48 -10.68 30.00
CA SER A 237 24.40 -11.27 31.36
C SER A 237 23.69 -12.63 31.45
N ALA A 238 23.53 -13.36 30.33
CA ALA A 238 22.76 -14.61 30.30
C ALA A 238 23.52 -15.72 29.58
N SER A 239 23.42 -16.92 30.13
CA SER A 239 23.83 -18.14 29.44
C SER A 239 23.01 -18.31 28.15
N PRO A 240 23.60 -18.80 27.05
CA PRO A 240 22.85 -19.20 25.85
C PRO A 240 21.70 -20.18 26.15
N SER A 241 21.80 -20.96 27.24
CA SER A 241 20.75 -21.90 27.68
C SER A 241 19.55 -21.26 28.40
N THR A 242 19.58 -19.98 28.76
CA THR A 242 18.47 -19.27 29.42
C THR A 242 17.83 -18.17 28.57
N LEU A 243 18.32 -17.96 27.34
CA LEU A 243 17.84 -16.91 26.44
C LEU A 243 16.65 -17.37 25.57
N THR A 244 15.48 -16.78 25.82
CA THR A 244 14.32 -16.89 24.92
C THR A 244 14.44 -16.02 23.66
N CYS A 245 15.34 -15.03 23.63
CA CYS A 245 15.55 -14.15 22.47
C CYS A 245 16.96 -13.50 22.46
N PRO A 246 17.94 -14.03 21.69
CA PRO A 246 19.30 -13.47 21.62
C PRO A 246 19.50 -12.47 20.45
N THR A 247 18.45 -11.71 20.11
CA THR A 247 18.38 -10.94 18.86
C THR A 247 18.59 -9.45 19.09
N ALA A 248 19.86 -9.02 19.10
CA ALA A 248 20.22 -7.61 18.95
C ALA A 248 19.84 -7.08 17.55
N GLY A 249 19.41 -5.82 17.47
CA GLY A 249 19.10 -5.11 16.22
C GLY A 249 20.34 -4.51 15.58
N LEU A 250 20.27 -4.11 14.31
CA LEU A 250 21.43 -3.75 13.48
C LEU A 250 22.22 -2.51 13.94
N ALA A 251 21.54 -1.47 14.42
CA ALA A 251 22.10 -0.17 14.78
C ALA A 251 21.79 0.19 16.25
N PRO A 252 22.27 -0.60 17.23
CA PRO A 252 21.83 -0.52 18.63
C PRO A 252 22.25 0.75 19.37
N ARG A 253 23.09 1.62 18.78
CA ARG A 253 23.52 2.91 19.37
C ARG A 253 22.90 4.12 18.66
N SER A 254 22.02 3.94 17.68
CA SER A 254 21.24 5.01 17.07
C SER A 254 20.29 5.69 18.06
N GLU A 255 20.04 6.97 17.83
CA GLU A 255 19.15 7.80 18.63
C GLU A 255 17.70 7.53 18.17
N LEU A 256 16.91 6.86 19.01
CA LEU A 256 15.56 6.42 18.63
C LEU A 256 14.50 7.44 19.05
N HIS A 257 13.70 7.87 18.08
CA HIS A 257 12.54 8.73 18.27
C HIS A 257 11.29 7.92 17.91
N ILE A 258 10.48 7.57 18.91
CA ILE A 258 9.30 6.73 18.71
C ILE A 258 8.06 7.61 18.56
N PHE A 259 7.32 7.37 17.48
CA PHE A 259 6.08 8.04 17.13
C PHE A 259 4.96 6.99 17.11
N ARG A 260 4.12 6.95 18.15
CA ARG A 260 2.85 6.22 18.08
C ARG A 260 1.89 7.05 17.24
N VAL A 261 1.70 6.62 16.00
CA VAL A 261 0.75 7.22 15.04
C VAL A 261 -0.43 6.28 14.75
N PHE A 262 -0.35 5.00 15.14
CA PHE A 262 -1.45 4.04 15.10
C PHE A 262 -1.95 3.71 16.52
N THR A 263 -3.26 3.60 16.69
CA THR A 263 -3.89 3.08 17.92
C THR A 263 -3.65 1.58 18.06
N ASP A 264 -3.99 1.00 19.22
CA ASP A 264 -3.99 -0.46 19.41
C ASP A 264 -5.07 -1.17 18.57
N THR A 265 -6.00 -0.42 17.96
CA THR A 265 -6.97 -0.90 16.95
C THR A 265 -6.50 -0.63 15.51
N GLN A 266 -5.20 -0.40 15.29
CA GLN A 266 -4.58 -0.21 13.97
C GLN A 266 -5.09 1.00 13.15
N LEU A 267 -5.77 1.97 13.80
CA LEU A 267 -6.29 3.19 13.18
C LEU A 267 -5.28 4.35 13.32
N SER A 268 -5.11 5.13 12.26
CA SER A 268 -4.37 6.41 12.24
C SER A 268 -5.17 7.49 11.50
N MET A 269 -4.74 8.76 11.55
CA MET A 269 -5.29 9.89 10.78
C MET A 269 -4.18 10.54 9.96
N THR A 270 -4.51 11.08 8.77
CA THR A 270 -3.63 11.96 7.99
C THR A 270 -3.08 13.08 8.87
N SER A 271 -3.95 13.78 9.62
CA SER A 271 -3.54 14.85 10.54
C SER A 271 -2.51 14.42 11.59
N TRP A 272 -2.59 13.18 12.10
CA TRP A 272 -1.64 12.64 13.07
C TRP A 272 -0.27 12.39 12.43
N PHE A 273 -0.24 11.92 11.18
CA PHE A 273 1.01 11.84 10.40
C PHE A 273 1.58 13.24 10.11
N LEU A 274 0.77 14.22 9.71
CA LEU A 274 1.26 15.58 9.40
C LEU A 274 1.94 16.24 10.60
N ASP A 275 1.32 16.21 11.79
CA ASP A 275 1.91 16.78 13.00
C ASP A 275 3.17 16.01 13.44
N ALA A 276 3.14 14.68 13.41
CA ALA A 276 4.29 13.84 13.73
C ALA A 276 5.47 14.06 12.75
N PHE A 277 5.19 14.25 11.46
CA PHE A 277 6.18 14.56 10.43
C PHE A 277 6.74 15.98 10.59
N ASN A 278 5.91 16.98 10.88
CA ASN A 278 6.38 18.32 11.24
C ASN A 278 7.34 18.26 12.44
N TYR A 279 7.01 17.48 13.49
CA TYR A 279 7.89 17.32 14.65
C TYR A 279 9.20 16.58 14.29
N ALA A 280 9.17 15.60 13.38
CA ALA A 280 10.37 14.95 12.85
C ALA A 280 11.30 15.91 12.09
N ILE A 281 10.76 16.90 11.35
CA ILE A 281 11.55 17.98 10.72
C ILE A 281 12.26 18.80 11.80
N VAL A 282 11.57 19.22 12.86
CA VAL A 282 12.16 19.98 13.97
C VAL A 282 13.21 19.16 14.72
N LYS A 283 13.05 17.84 14.84
CA LYS A 283 14.06 16.92 15.39
C LYS A 283 15.19 16.59 14.42
N ARG A 284 15.09 17.02 13.16
CA ARG A 284 16.06 16.78 12.08
C ARG A 284 16.47 15.31 12.00
N LEU A 285 15.50 14.40 11.96
CA LEU A 285 15.79 12.95 11.87
C LEU A 285 16.57 12.67 10.58
N HIS A 286 17.45 11.67 10.57
CA HIS A 286 18.18 11.32 9.33
C HIS A 286 17.41 10.30 8.47
N VAL A 287 16.67 9.39 9.13
CA VAL A 287 15.87 8.36 8.47
C VAL A 287 14.59 8.08 9.25
N ILE A 288 13.49 7.83 8.54
CA ILE A 288 12.19 7.43 9.07
C ILE A 288 11.84 6.04 8.52
N ASN A 289 11.45 5.13 9.43
CA ASN A 289 10.90 3.83 9.07
C ASN A 289 9.37 3.87 9.07
N LEU A 290 8.77 3.60 7.93
CA LEU A 290 7.37 3.23 7.77
C LEU A 290 7.28 1.72 7.46
N SER A 291 6.96 0.92 8.48
CA SER A 291 6.66 -0.52 8.30
C SER A 291 5.20 -0.74 7.90
N ASN A 292 4.63 0.23 7.19
CA ASN A 292 3.21 0.41 6.94
C ASN A 292 2.98 1.05 5.57
N GLY A 293 1.78 0.88 5.04
CA GLY A 293 1.34 1.48 3.79
C GLY A 293 -0.11 1.11 3.48
N GLY A 294 -0.65 1.68 2.42
CA GLY A 294 -2.01 1.37 1.95
C GLY A 294 -2.24 1.77 0.49
N PRO A 295 -3.44 1.50 -0.06
CA PRO A 295 -3.80 1.79 -1.45
C PRO A 295 -4.14 3.27 -1.69
N ASP A 296 -4.08 4.14 -0.67
CA ASP A 296 -4.42 5.56 -0.82
C ASP A 296 -3.25 6.38 -1.41
N PHE A 297 -2.96 6.12 -2.69
CA PHE A 297 -2.03 6.91 -3.51
C PHE A 297 -2.50 8.36 -3.73
N MET A 298 -3.65 8.78 -3.18
CA MET A 298 -4.33 10.05 -3.46
C MET A 298 -4.55 10.90 -2.19
N ASP A 299 -3.81 10.66 -1.11
CA ASP A 299 -3.74 11.58 0.02
C ASP A 299 -2.68 12.65 -0.18
N GLN A 300 -2.99 13.60 -1.08
CA GLN A 300 -2.13 14.73 -1.39
C GLN A 300 -1.50 15.46 -0.18
N PRO A 301 -2.20 15.74 0.95
CA PRO A 301 -1.53 16.36 2.11
C PRO A 301 -0.40 15.49 2.69
N PHE A 302 -0.59 14.18 2.76
CA PHE A 302 0.43 13.23 3.22
C PHE A 302 1.60 13.13 2.20
N VAL A 303 1.29 13.02 0.90
CA VAL A 303 2.31 12.98 -0.17
C VAL A 303 3.15 14.27 -0.23
N ASP A 304 2.51 15.44 -0.11
CA ASP A 304 3.18 16.73 -0.01
C ASP A 304 4.16 16.76 1.18
N LYS A 305 3.72 16.26 2.35
CA LYS A 305 4.54 16.23 3.57
C LYS A 305 5.69 15.22 3.50
N VAL A 306 5.50 14.10 2.80
CA VAL A 306 6.58 13.13 2.51
C VAL A 306 7.66 13.76 1.62
N ASN A 307 7.29 14.55 0.62
CA ASN A 307 8.24 15.30 -0.20
C ASN A 307 8.96 16.38 0.64
N GLU A 308 8.25 17.08 1.52
CA GLU A 308 8.86 18.08 2.42
C GLU A 308 9.83 17.46 3.45
N LEU A 309 9.53 16.27 3.99
CA LEU A 309 10.47 15.52 4.82
C LEU A 309 11.77 15.21 4.06
N SER A 310 11.64 14.71 2.83
CA SER A 310 12.79 14.46 1.96
C SER A 310 13.56 15.76 1.69
N ALA A 311 12.88 16.88 1.40
CA ALA A 311 13.50 18.19 1.21
C ALA A 311 14.32 18.66 2.44
N ASN A 312 13.87 18.32 3.66
CA ASN A 312 14.57 18.58 4.91
C ASN A 312 15.72 17.57 5.21
N GLY A 313 16.10 16.75 4.22
CA GLY A 313 17.21 15.80 4.30
C GLY A 313 16.86 14.46 4.96
N ILE A 314 15.58 14.19 5.21
CA ILE A 314 15.12 13.00 5.94
C ILE A 314 14.75 11.89 4.96
N LEU A 315 15.49 10.78 4.94
CA LEU A 315 15.14 9.65 4.07
C LEU A 315 13.97 8.85 4.67
N LEU A 316 12.91 8.63 3.88
CA LEU A 316 11.86 7.68 4.24
C LEU A 316 12.18 6.30 3.66
N VAL A 317 12.09 5.27 4.50
CA VAL A 317 12.12 3.86 4.12
C VAL A 317 10.74 3.27 4.35
N SER A 318 10.15 2.65 3.33
CA SER A 318 8.78 2.13 3.40
C SER A 318 8.64 0.73 2.82
N ALA A 319 7.77 -0.08 3.45
CA ALA A 319 7.45 -1.43 2.98
C ALA A 319 6.58 -1.39 1.72
N ILE A 320 6.95 -2.14 0.68
CA ILE A 320 6.30 -2.03 -0.64
C ILE A 320 4.85 -2.56 -0.71
N GLY A 321 4.43 -3.31 0.31
CA GLY A 321 3.13 -3.99 0.39
C GLY A 321 3.26 -5.51 0.59
N ASN A 322 2.16 -6.18 0.95
CA ASN A 322 2.07 -7.64 1.11
C ASN A 322 0.95 -8.26 0.26
N ASP A 323 0.53 -7.54 -0.78
CA ASP A 323 -0.65 -7.85 -1.61
C ASP A 323 -0.23 -8.43 -2.99
N GLY A 324 1.00 -8.97 -3.09
CA GLY A 324 1.47 -9.79 -4.22
C GLY A 324 0.85 -11.21 -4.24
N PRO A 325 0.99 -11.99 -5.34
CA PRO A 325 2.06 -11.91 -6.35
C PRO A 325 1.72 -11.13 -7.63
N VAL A 326 0.56 -10.47 -7.68
CA VAL A 326 0.09 -9.73 -8.87
C VAL A 326 0.96 -8.49 -9.10
N PHE A 327 1.15 -8.09 -10.35
CA PHE A 327 1.88 -6.87 -10.73
C PHE A 327 0.97 -5.64 -10.56
N GLY A 328 1.54 -4.47 -10.24
CA GLY A 328 0.80 -3.25 -9.89
C GLY A 328 0.37 -3.13 -8.43
N SER A 329 0.55 -4.19 -7.62
CA SER A 329 0.07 -4.36 -6.24
C SER A 329 0.78 -3.53 -5.15
N LEU A 330 1.45 -2.43 -5.52
CA LEU A 330 2.26 -1.61 -4.61
C LEU A 330 1.42 -0.93 -3.50
N SER A 331 2.09 -0.25 -2.56
CA SER A 331 1.44 0.55 -1.52
C SER A 331 2.11 1.92 -1.34
N ASN A 332 1.30 2.94 -1.07
CA ASN A 332 1.79 4.26 -0.67
C ASN A 332 2.28 4.25 0.79
N PRO A 333 3.38 4.94 1.14
CA PRO A 333 4.22 5.82 0.31
C PRO A 333 5.41 5.14 -0.39
N ALA A 334 5.52 3.81 -0.36
CA ALA A 334 6.68 3.10 -0.93
C ALA A 334 6.78 3.19 -2.46
N ASP A 335 5.70 3.57 -3.15
CA ASP A 335 5.64 3.81 -4.60
C ASP A 335 6.23 5.17 -5.05
N LEU A 336 6.39 6.12 -4.13
CA LEU A 336 6.88 7.48 -4.40
C LEU A 336 8.37 7.49 -4.76
N MET A 337 8.80 8.45 -5.59
CA MET A 337 10.16 8.48 -6.14
C MET A 337 11.25 8.74 -5.08
N ASP A 338 11.03 9.68 -4.17
CA ASP A 338 11.96 10.04 -3.10
C ASP A 338 11.99 9.06 -1.92
N VAL A 339 10.97 8.20 -1.79
CA VAL A 339 10.91 7.16 -0.76
C VAL A 339 11.69 5.93 -1.21
N LEU A 340 12.43 5.30 -0.30
CA LEU A 340 13.05 3.98 -0.54
C LEU A 340 12.02 2.89 -0.24
N GLY A 341 11.39 2.35 -1.29
CA GLY A 341 10.39 1.29 -1.21
C GLY A 341 11.03 -0.09 -1.27
N VAL A 342 10.77 -0.94 -0.27
CA VAL A 342 11.51 -2.20 -0.08
C VAL A 342 10.62 -3.44 -0.20
N GLY A 343 11.04 -4.38 -1.05
CA GLY A 343 10.36 -5.66 -1.30
C GLY A 343 10.97 -6.85 -0.55
N GLY A 344 10.36 -8.02 -0.70
CA GLY A 344 10.68 -9.21 0.09
C GLY A 344 11.19 -10.40 -0.72
N VAL A 345 12.27 -11.03 -0.26
CA VAL A 345 12.65 -12.41 -0.64
C VAL A 345 12.27 -13.42 0.46
N ASP A 346 11.99 -14.64 0.05
CA ASP A 346 11.66 -15.76 0.93
C ASP A 346 12.90 -16.40 1.57
N ALA A 347 12.76 -17.54 2.25
CA ALA A 347 13.88 -18.22 2.90
C ALA A 347 14.85 -18.93 1.93
N ASN A 348 14.45 -19.12 0.66
CA ASN A 348 15.24 -19.78 -0.39
C ASN A 348 16.08 -18.75 -1.19
N GLY A 349 15.71 -17.48 -1.15
CA GLY A 349 16.33 -16.40 -1.94
C GLY A 349 15.51 -16.02 -3.19
N ASP A 350 14.29 -16.52 -3.29
CA ASP A 350 13.34 -16.19 -4.36
C ASP A 350 12.44 -15.03 -3.92
N ILE A 351 11.81 -14.32 -4.86
CA ILE A 351 10.85 -13.25 -4.49
C ILE A 351 9.69 -13.87 -3.71
N ALA A 352 9.44 -13.36 -2.50
CA ALA A 352 8.37 -13.85 -1.64
C ALA A 352 7.02 -13.65 -2.33
N THR A 353 6.16 -14.66 -2.33
CA THR A 353 4.87 -14.64 -3.06
C THR A 353 4.01 -13.44 -2.67
N PHE A 354 3.97 -13.10 -1.37
CA PHE A 354 3.23 -11.94 -0.86
C PHE A 354 3.86 -10.59 -1.19
N SER A 355 5.14 -10.51 -1.59
CA SER A 355 5.77 -9.21 -1.86
C SER A 355 5.06 -8.54 -3.03
N SER A 356 4.51 -7.34 -2.77
CA SER A 356 3.93 -6.48 -3.80
C SER A 356 4.96 -6.09 -4.87
N ARG A 357 4.48 -5.85 -6.10
CA ARG A 357 5.29 -5.74 -7.32
C ARG A 357 4.88 -4.55 -8.17
N GLY A 358 5.83 -3.99 -8.90
CA GLY A 358 5.60 -2.88 -9.83
C GLY A 358 4.81 -3.30 -11.08
N ALA A 359 4.61 -2.42 -12.05
CA ALA A 359 5.01 -1.01 -12.04
C ALA A 359 4.12 -0.15 -11.11
N THR A 360 4.42 1.14 -10.92
CA THR A 360 3.55 2.04 -10.14
C THR A 360 2.23 2.33 -10.86
N ALA A 361 1.09 2.13 -10.19
CA ALA A 361 -0.24 2.33 -10.79
C ALA A 361 -0.59 3.81 -11.05
N MET A 362 0.01 4.73 -10.30
CA MET A 362 -0.29 6.18 -10.35
C MET A 362 -0.11 6.82 -11.74
N GLU A 363 0.84 6.31 -12.53
CA GLU A 363 1.19 6.79 -13.89
C GLU A 363 0.62 5.91 -15.02
N MET A 364 -0.09 4.81 -14.70
CA MET A 364 -0.55 3.83 -15.70
C MET A 364 -1.39 4.47 -16.81
N GLN A 365 -2.26 5.42 -16.42
CA GLN A 365 -3.14 6.18 -17.32
C GLN A 365 -2.43 7.05 -18.35
N ASP A 366 -1.16 7.40 -18.09
CA ASP A 366 -0.32 8.20 -18.99
C ASP A 366 0.62 7.35 -19.84
N GLY A 367 0.79 6.06 -19.48
CA GLY A 367 1.21 5.02 -20.41
C GLY A 367 1.95 3.84 -19.79
N TYR A 368 2.63 4.04 -18.66
CA TYR A 368 3.23 2.96 -17.88
C TYR A 368 3.68 3.44 -16.50
N GLY A 369 3.80 2.54 -15.53
CA GLY A 369 4.36 2.86 -14.21
C GLY A 369 5.89 3.03 -14.18
N ARG A 370 6.41 3.47 -13.03
CA ARG A 370 7.83 3.53 -12.66
C ARG A 370 8.35 2.19 -12.14
N PHE A 371 9.68 2.06 -12.12
CA PHE A 371 10.40 0.92 -11.53
C PHE A 371 10.39 0.95 -9.99
N LYS A 372 9.66 -0.01 -9.40
CA LYS A 372 9.60 -0.30 -7.95
C LYS A 372 9.47 -1.83 -7.74
N PRO A 373 9.95 -2.40 -6.61
CA PRO A 373 10.63 -1.76 -5.49
C PRO A 373 12.01 -1.18 -5.86
N ASP A 374 12.63 -0.40 -4.97
CA ASP A 374 14.01 0.07 -5.17
C ASP A 374 15.03 -1.06 -4.88
N VAL A 375 14.82 -1.83 -3.80
CA VAL A 375 15.63 -2.99 -3.37
C VAL A 375 14.77 -4.04 -2.68
N VAL A 376 15.29 -5.27 -2.53
CA VAL A 376 14.66 -6.34 -1.73
C VAL A 376 15.51 -6.81 -0.55
N GLY A 377 14.86 -7.40 0.45
CA GLY A 377 15.49 -8.01 1.62
C GLY A 377 14.70 -9.19 2.16
N TRP A 378 15.31 -9.96 3.06
CA TRP A 378 14.70 -11.19 3.60
C TRP A 378 13.44 -10.90 4.40
N ALA A 379 12.28 -11.41 3.95
CA ALA A 379 10.96 -11.08 4.46
C ALA A 379 10.23 -12.25 5.14
N THR A 380 10.70 -13.49 5.00
CA THR A 380 10.06 -14.70 5.57
C THR A 380 10.75 -15.16 6.85
N GLY A 381 9.97 -15.47 7.89
CA GLY A 381 10.44 -16.10 9.13
C GLY A 381 11.34 -15.23 10.01
N ILE A 382 11.15 -13.90 9.97
CA ILE A 382 11.99 -12.91 10.63
C ILE A 382 11.66 -12.82 12.12
N VAL A 383 12.67 -12.99 12.97
CA VAL A 383 12.55 -13.02 14.42
C VAL A 383 13.01 -11.69 15.04
N SER A 384 12.20 -11.11 15.92
CA SER A 384 12.51 -9.88 16.66
C SER A 384 11.80 -9.84 18.03
N SER A 385 11.93 -8.70 18.73
CA SER A 385 11.33 -8.42 20.04
C SER A 385 9.81 -8.57 20.07
N ASN A 386 9.28 -9.00 21.21
CA ASN A 386 7.84 -9.08 21.49
C ASN A 386 7.54 -8.35 22.82
N PRO A 387 6.40 -7.65 23.00
CA PRO A 387 6.15 -6.84 24.21
C PRO A 387 6.19 -7.58 25.56
N ASP A 388 6.14 -8.91 25.58
CA ASP A 388 6.30 -9.74 26.78
C ASP A 388 7.78 -9.96 27.21
N GLY A 389 8.74 -9.38 26.50
CA GLY A 389 10.18 -9.61 26.71
C GLY A 389 10.73 -10.81 25.93
N GLY A 390 9.91 -11.47 25.13
CA GLY A 390 10.27 -12.63 24.32
C GLY A 390 10.65 -12.30 22.87
N CYS A 391 10.61 -13.35 22.05
CA CYS A 391 10.88 -13.33 20.62
C CYS A 391 9.60 -13.66 19.85
N LYS A 392 9.17 -12.80 18.93
CA LYS A 392 8.09 -13.03 17.96
C LYS A 392 8.71 -13.30 16.59
N THR A 393 8.03 -14.12 15.79
CA THR A 393 8.38 -14.34 14.37
C THR A 393 7.28 -13.73 13.51
N LEU A 394 7.64 -12.88 12.54
CA LEU A 394 6.73 -12.35 11.52
C LEU A 394 7.23 -12.71 10.12
N SER A 395 6.35 -12.56 9.13
CA SER A 395 6.74 -12.49 7.71
C SER A 395 6.00 -11.33 7.06
N GLY A 396 6.64 -10.65 6.11
CA GLY A 396 6.10 -9.46 5.46
C GLY A 396 7.17 -8.43 5.12
N THR A 397 6.91 -7.57 4.14
CA THR A 397 7.82 -6.47 3.73
C THR A 397 7.96 -5.41 4.84
N SER A 398 7.00 -5.33 5.76
CA SER A 398 7.07 -4.56 7.02
C SER A 398 8.22 -4.98 7.94
N ALA A 399 8.75 -6.20 7.81
CA ALA A 399 9.95 -6.67 8.50
C ALA A 399 11.25 -6.36 7.74
N VAL A 400 11.17 -6.03 6.45
CA VAL A 400 12.33 -5.62 5.62
C VAL A 400 12.65 -4.13 5.81
N SER A 401 11.62 -3.27 5.87
CA SER A 401 11.76 -1.82 6.13
C SER A 401 12.70 -1.49 7.31
N PRO A 402 12.61 -2.14 8.49
CA PRO A 402 13.51 -1.89 9.61
C PRO A 402 14.91 -2.50 9.43
N VAL A 403 15.05 -3.59 8.68
CA VAL A 403 16.36 -4.16 8.32
C VAL A 403 17.11 -3.21 7.38
N VAL A 404 16.41 -2.61 6.42
CA VAL A 404 16.96 -1.59 5.53
C VAL A 404 17.24 -0.29 6.29
N THR A 405 16.34 0.16 7.17
CA THR A 405 16.55 1.34 8.03
C THR A 405 17.75 1.18 8.96
N GLY A 406 17.88 0.03 9.65
CA GLY A 406 19.04 -0.27 10.50
C GLY A 406 20.34 -0.34 9.70
N SER A 407 20.27 -0.84 8.47
CA SER A 407 21.41 -0.86 7.53
C SER A 407 21.79 0.56 7.07
N ILE A 408 20.82 1.45 6.83
CA ILE A 408 21.03 2.88 6.53
C ILE A 408 21.60 3.62 7.75
N ALA A 409 21.19 3.27 8.96
CA ALA A 409 21.75 3.84 10.18
C ALA A 409 23.22 3.41 10.39
N LEU A 410 23.59 2.16 10.07
CA LEU A 410 24.99 1.74 10.00
C LEU A 410 25.76 2.46 8.87
N LEU A 411 25.15 2.62 7.70
CA LEU A 411 25.73 3.31 6.53
C LEU A 411 26.09 4.77 6.84
N ILE A 412 25.15 5.51 7.40
CA ILE A 412 25.36 6.90 7.85
C ILE A 412 26.44 6.93 8.93
N SER A 413 26.34 6.07 9.95
CA SER A 413 27.28 6.04 11.08
C SER A 413 28.72 5.71 10.65
N ALA A 414 28.91 4.85 9.64
CA ALA A 414 30.22 4.57 9.05
C ALA A 414 30.85 5.84 8.45
N VAL A 415 30.11 6.55 7.59
CA VAL A 415 30.58 7.79 6.98
C VAL A 415 30.88 8.84 8.04
N LEU A 416 30.02 8.98 9.06
CA LEU A 416 30.20 9.94 10.16
C LEU A 416 31.39 9.62 11.08
N SER A 417 31.89 8.38 11.08
CA SER A 417 33.12 8.02 11.79
C SER A 417 34.40 8.44 11.04
N GLU A 418 34.28 8.71 9.73
CA GLU A 418 35.40 9.08 8.85
C GLU A 418 35.36 10.55 8.41
N ARG A 419 34.18 11.17 8.35
CA ARG A 419 33.95 12.55 7.90
C ARG A 419 32.85 13.25 8.73
N PRO A 420 33.06 14.49 9.18
CA PRO A 420 32.00 15.31 9.80
C PRO A 420 30.76 15.51 8.91
N LEU A 421 29.59 15.78 9.52
CA LEU A 421 28.31 16.00 8.83
C LEU A 421 28.34 17.16 7.83
N ASP A 422 29.08 18.22 8.13
CA ASP A 422 29.26 19.39 7.28
C ASP A 422 29.97 19.08 5.96
N GLN A 423 30.88 18.08 5.97
CA GLN A 423 31.70 17.65 4.83
C GLN A 423 31.20 16.35 4.16
N SER A 424 30.19 15.70 4.72
CA SER A 424 29.68 14.42 4.23
C SER A 424 28.56 14.61 3.21
N PRO A 425 28.55 13.86 2.09
CA PRO A 425 27.52 13.96 1.05
C PRO A 425 26.27 13.16 1.44
N ILE A 426 25.75 13.33 2.65
CA ILE A 426 24.63 12.54 3.20
C ILE A 426 23.31 13.29 3.00
N ASN A 427 22.48 12.77 2.09
CA ASN A 427 21.10 13.19 1.85
C ASN A 427 20.25 11.99 1.36
N PRO A 428 18.92 12.12 1.22
CA PRO A 428 18.06 11.02 0.77
C PRO A 428 18.50 10.43 -0.58
N ALA A 429 18.86 11.26 -1.56
CA ALA A 429 19.33 10.81 -2.87
C ALA A 429 20.66 10.05 -2.81
N SER A 430 21.67 10.52 -2.07
CA SER A 430 22.96 9.83 -1.93
C SER A 430 22.81 8.46 -1.28
N LEU A 431 21.91 8.36 -0.30
CA LEU A 431 21.61 7.11 0.40
C LEU A 431 20.84 6.14 -0.51
N LYS A 432 19.86 6.62 -1.28
CA LYS A 432 19.20 5.81 -2.33
C LYS A 432 20.20 5.34 -3.39
N GLN A 433 21.11 6.23 -3.85
CA GLN A 433 22.18 5.90 -4.79
C GLN A 433 23.09 4.79 -4.25
N ALA A 434 23.61 4.93 -3.03
CA ALA A 434 24.52 3.95 -2.43
C ALA A 434 23.85 2.59 -2.15
N ILE A 435 22.58 2.58 -1.72
CA ILE A 435 21.82 1.35 -1.46
C ILE A 435 21.47 0.63 -2.77
N ALA A 436 20.99 1.34 -3.80
CA ALA A 436 20.63 0.75 -5.08
C ALA A 436 21.86 0.27 -5.88
N ALA A 437 22.93 1.09 -5.97
CA ALA A 437 24.16 0.69 -6.64
C ALA A 437 24.97 -0.36 -5.86
N GLY A 438 24.69 -0.54 -4.57
CA GLY A 438 25.32 -1.55 -3.73
C GLY A 438 24.64 -2.93 -3.74
N ALA A 439 23.37 -3.01 -4.16
CA ALA A 439 22.59 -4.24 -4.11
C ALA A 439 23.11 -5.34 -5.06
N ASP A 440 22.93 -6.60 -4.66
CA ASP A 440 23.33 -7.78 -5.46
C ASP A 440 22.10 -8.33 -6.23
N PRO A 441 22.08 -8.29 -7.58
CA PRO A 441 20.96 -8.82 -8.36
C PRO A 441 20.71 -10.32 -8.13
N LEU A 442 19.44 -10.71 -8.08
CA LEU A 442 19.02 -12.10 -7.93
C LEU A 442 19.24 -12.88 -9.23
N VAL A 443 20.32 -13.67 -9.27
CA VAL A 443 20.76 -14.46 -10.43
C VAL A 443 20.58 -15.97 -10.26
N ASP A 444 20.64 -16.70 -11.37
CA ASP A 444 20.72 -18.17 -11.41
C ASP A 444 22.17 -18.68 -11.35
N SER A 445 22.34 -20.00 -11.41
CA SER A 445 23.64 -20.67 -11.42
C SER A 445 24.50 -20.36 -12.66
N GLY A 446 23.93 -19.74 -13.70
CA GLY A 446 24.64 -19.21 -14.86
C GLY A 446 24.95 -17.70 -14.76
N GLY A 447 24.60 -17.05 -13.64
CA GLY A 447 24.77 -15.60 -13.45
C GLY A 447 23.72 -14.75 -14.15
N LYS A 448 22.66 -15.33 -14.71
CA LYS A 448 21.57 -14.60 -15.37
C LYS A 448 20.51 -14.18 -14.35
N LYS A 449 20.04 -12.94 -14.42
CA LYS A 449 18.99 -12.40 -13.52
C LYS A 449 17.68 -13.18 -13.66
N ARG A 450 17.09 -13.61 -12.53
CA ARG A 450 15.94 -14.53 -12.48
C ARG A 450 14.57 -13.87 -12.47
N PHE A 451 14.46 -12.68 -11.90
CA PHE A 451 13.19 -11.98 -11.64
C PHE A 451 13.16 -10.63 -12.38
N SER A 452 11.96 -10.10 -12.64
CA SER A 452 11.81 -8.78 -13.24
C SER A 452 12.35 -7.68 -12.31
N ILE A 453 12.86 -6.58 -12.88
CA ILE A 453 13.18 -5.36 -12.14
C ILE A 453 11.97 -4.82 -11.34
N PHE A 454 10.74 -5.07 -11.80
CA PHE A 454 9.50 -4.73 -11.07
C PHE A 454 9.20 -5.67 -9.88
N GLU A 455 10.00 -6.73 -9.69
CA GLU A 455 9.91 -7.63 -8.54
C GLU A 455 11.10 -7.44 -7.58
N GLN A 456 12.32 -7.33 -8.12
CA GLN A 456 13.55 -7.30 -7.31
C GLN A 456 14.17 -5.91 -7.11
N GLY A 457 13.74 -4.88 -7.85
CA GLY A 457 14.43 -3.59 -7.88
C GLY A 457 15.88 -3.75 -8.36
N ALA A 458 16.83 -3.17 -7.63
CA ALA A 458 18.27 -3.36 -7.87
C ALA A 458 18.80 -4.74 -7.41
N GLY A 459 18.00 -5.49 -6.65
CA GLY A 459 18.39 -6.78 -6.07
C GLY A 459 18.41 -6.78 -4.54
N LEU A 460 19.10 -7.76 -3.98
CA LEU A 460 19.20 -7.99 -2.55
C LEU A 460 20.11 -6.95 -1.89
N LEU A 461 19.67 -6.35 -0.78
CA LEU A 461 20.46 -5.40 0.00
C LEU A 461 21.84 -5.98 0.37
N ASN A 462 22.92 -5.29 -0.03
CA ASN A 462 24.28 -5.56 0.44
C ASN A 462 24.88 -4.31 1.10
N LEU A 463 24.93 -4.36 2.44
CA LEU A 463 25.40 -3.26 3.28
C LEU A 463 26.91 -2.99 3.10
N ARG A 464 27.74 -3.99 2.78
CA ARG A 464 29.19 -3.77 2.60
C ARG A 464 29.44 -2.93 1.36
N ASN A 465 28.88 -3.36 0.23
CA ASN A 465 28.96 -2.62 -1.03
C ASN A 465 28.41 -1.20 -0.85
N SER A 466 27.26 -1.05 -0.17
CA SER A 466 26.65 0.25 0.13
C SER A 466 27.59 1.19 0.91
N ILE A 467 28.24 0.71 1.97
CA ILE A 467 29.22 1.49 2.76
C ILE A 467 30.41 1.89 1.90
N ASP A 468 31.01 0.94 1.19
CA ASP A 468 32.21 1.21 0.41
C ASP A 468 31.91 2.11 -0.80
N ILE A 469 30.69 2.08 -1.37
CA ILE A 469 30.22 3.08 -2.34
C ILE A 469 30.10 4.45 -1.67
N MET A 470 29.36 4.57 -0.56
CA MET A 470 29.07 5.85 0.10
C MET A 470 30.33 6.58 0.59
N ARG A 471 31.36 5.84 1.03
CA ARG A 471 32.69 6.38 1.36
C ARG A 471 33.36 7.11 0.18
N ARG A 472 33.13 6.63 -1.05
CA ARG A 472 33.77 7.12 -2.29
C ARG A 472 32.86 8.03 -3.12
N LEU A 473 31.55 7.99 -2.87
CA LEU A 473 30.54 8.81 -3.54
C LEU A 473 30.84 10.30 -3.38
N LYS A 474 30.78 11.03 -4.50
CA LYS A 474 30.70 12.48 -4.54
C LYS A 474 29.26 12.88 -4.87
N PRO A 475 28.79 14.07 -4.47
CA PRO A 475 27.46 14.55 -4.87
C PRO A 475 27.34 14.57 -6.39
N GLN A 476 26.36 13.84 -6.95
CA GLN A 476 26.18 13.67 -8.39
C GLN A 476 24.74 13.28 -8.73
N ALA A 477 24.32 13.48 -9.98
CA ALA A 477 23.11 12.85 -10.49
C ALA A 477 23.34 11.38 -10.89
N SER A 478 22.28 10.60 -10.97
CA SER A 478 22.27 9.23 -11.49
C SER A 478 20.92 8.86 -12.09
N LEU A 479 20.87 7.76 -12.84
CA LEU A 479 19.64 7.20 -13.42
C LEU A 479 19.28 5.87 -12.76
N TRP A 480 17.98 5.66 -12.53
CA TRP A 480 17.41 4.42 -12.01
C TRP A 480 16.26 3.93 -12.92
N PRO A 481 16.45 2.80 -13.66
CA PRO A 481 17.69 2.06 -13.85
C PRO A 481 18.76 2.86 -14.61
N SER A 482 20.01 2.42 -14.54
CA SER A 482 21.15 3.07 -15.21
C SER A 482 21.26 2.73 -16.72
N TYR A 483 20.51 1.75 -17.19
CA TYR A 483 20.44 1.33 -18.59
C TYR A 483 19.11 0.63 -18.91
N LEU A 484 18.83 0.42 -20.20
CA LEU A 484 17.68 -0.32 -20.71
C LEU A 484 18.15 -1.32 -21.78
N ASP A 485 18.03 -2.62 -21.50
CA ASP A 485 18.34 -3.69 -22.47
C ASP A 485 17.16 -4.66 -22.62
N PHE A 486 16.39 -4.51 -23.71
CA PHE A 486 15.23 -5.36 -23.99
C PHE A 486 15.61 -6.75 -24.54
N THR A 487 16.89 -7.13 -24.50
CA THR A 487 17.34 -8.52 -24.69
C THR A 487 17.47 -9.29 -23.36
N GLU A 488 17.55 -8.60 -22.22
CA GLU A 488 17.60 -9.22 -20.89
C GLU A 488 16.20 -9.63 -20.37
N CYS A 489 15.69 -10.76 -20.84
CA CYS A 489 14.48 -11.39 -20.31
C CYS A 489 14.80 -12.45 -19.25
N PRO A 490 14.17 -12.43 -18.05
CA PRO A 490 12.97 -11.66 -17.67
C PRO A 490 13.23 -10.30 -17.00
N TYR A 491 14.48 -9.86 -16.84
CA TYR A 491 14.79 -8.66 -16.03
C TYR A 491 14.07 -7.40 -16.52
N PHE A 492 14.09 -7.09 -17.81
CA PHE A 492 13.29 -6.01 -18.41
C PHE A 492 11.95 -6.47 -18.98
N TRP A 493 11.31 -7.49 -18.39
CA TRP A 493 9.91 -7.80 -18.68
C TRP A 493 9.01 -6.63 -18.23
N PRO A 494 8.02 -6.16 -19.03
CA PRO A 494 7.51 -6.76 -20.28
C PRO A 494 8.22 -6.30 -21.56
N TYR A 495 9.04 -5.25 -21.51
CA TYR A 495 9.70 -4.67 -22.69
C TYR A 495 10.55 -5.69 -23.48
N CYS A 496 11.15 -6.67 -22.81
CA CYS A 496 11.93 -7.73 -23.45
C CYS A 496 11.09 -8.85 -24.11
N SER A 497 9.81 -9.02 -23.77
CA SER A 497 8.97 -10.09 -24.33
C SER A 497 8.32 -9.73 -25.68
N GLN A 498 8.49 -8.49 -26.16
CA GLN A 498 8.02 -8.07 -27.48
C GLN A 498 9.05 -7.16 -28.18
N PRO A 499 9.68 -7.62 -29.29
CA PRO A 499 10.53 -6.76 -30.10
C PRO A 499 9.71 -5.69 -30.82
N LEU A 500 10.34 -4.55 -31.10
CA LEU A 500 9.70 -3.43 -31.80
C LEU A 500 9.78 -3.60 -33.32
N TYR A 501 8.95 -2.84 -34.04
CA TYR A 501 8.85 -2.87 -35.49
C TYR A 501 8.26 -1.57 -36.04
N ALA A 502 8.51 -1.29 -37.31
CA ALA A 502 7.98 -0.10 -37.97
C ALA A 502 6.44 -0.11 -37.99
N SER A 503 5.84 1.07 -37.83
CA SER A 503 4.39 1.30 -37.73
C SER A 503 3.70 0.85 -36.42
N GLY A 504 4.47 0.39 -35.41
CA GLY A 504 3.98 0.16 -34.04
C GLY A 504 3.83 1.45 -33.22
N LEU A 505 2.96 1.42 -32.20
CA LEU A 505 2.86 2.46 -31.18
C LEU A 505 4.18 2.57 -30.38
N PRO A 506 4.53 3.76 -29.87
CA PRO A 506 5.68 3.93 -28.98
C PRO A 506 5.42 3.25 -27.63
N ILE A 507 6.38 2.47 -27.15
CA ILE A 507 6.37 1.98 -25.77
C ILE A 507 6.94 3.06 -24.83
N VAL A 508 6.38 3.18 -23.63
CA VAL A 508 6.79 4.18 -22.63
C VAL A 508 7.63 3.52 -21.54
N VAL A 509 8.80 4.12 -21.24
CA VAL A 509 9.69 3.66 -20.17
C VAL A 509 10.05 4.83 -19.25
N ASN A 510 9.63 4.74 -17.99
CA ASN A 510 9.81 5.78 -16.97
C ASN A 510 11.06 5.53 -16.13
N VAL A 511 12.15 6.25 -16.43
CA VAL A 511 13.41 6.21 -15.67
C VAL A 511 13.41 7.32 -14.63
N THR A 512 13.73 7.00 -13.38
CA THR A 512 13.88 7.99 -12.30
C THR A 512 15.27 8.61 -12.35
N ILE A 513 15.34 9.93 -12.34
CA ILE A 513 16.58 10.69 -12.13
C ILE A 513 16.71 10.93 -10.62
N VAL A 514 17.90 10.68 -10.06
CA VAL A 514 18.20 10.90 -8.64
C VAL A 514 19.38 11.86 -8.52
N ASN A 515 19.19 13.01 -7.89
CA ASN A 515 20.20 14.06 -7.74
C ASN A 515 20.69 14.16 -6.30
N SER A 516 21.94 13.78 -6.01
CA SER A 516 22.53 13.96 -4.67
C SER A 516 23.32 15.27 -4.49
N MET A 517 23.36 16.14 -5.51
CA MET A 517 24.06 17.43 -5.46
C MET A 517 23.36 18.48 -4.59
N GLY A 518 22.02 18.49 -4.54
CA GLY A 518 21.25 19.49 -3.79
C GLY A 518 19.73 19.27 -3.88
N VAL A 519 18.98 19.96 -2.99
CA VAL A 519 17.51 19.85 -2.84
C VAL A 519 16.72 20.42 -4.04
N HIS A 520 17.41 20.99 -5.02
CA HIS A 520 16.86 21.33 -6.31
C HIS A 520 17.92 21.04 -7.37
N GLY A 521 17.52 20.29 -8.39
CA GLY A 521 18.29 20.11 -9.62
C GLY A 521 17.49 20.61 -10.81
N ARG A 522 18.17 20.90 -11.92
CA ARG A 522 17.58 21.22 -13.21
C ARG A 522 18.19 20.36 -14.31
N ILE A 523 17.35 19.90 -15.25
CA ILE A 523 17.82 19.40 -16.54
C ILE A 523 18.04 20.64 -17.42
N VAL A 524 19.29 20.87 -17.80
CA VAL A 524 19.72 22.12 -18.44
C VAL A 524 19.23 22.18 -19.89
N ASP A 525 19.48 21.10 -20.62
CA ASP A 525 19.28 20.96 -22.05
C ASP A 525 18.35 19.78 -22.36
N ARG A 526 17.67 19.85 -23.51
CA ARG A 526 16.81 18.76 -24.01
C ARG A 526 17.66 17.50 -24.23
N PRO A 527 17.25 16.32 -23.72
CA PRO A 527 18.01 15.08 -23.91
C PRO A 527 18.30 14.77 -25.39
N VAL A 528 19.51 14.28 -25.63
CA VAL A 528 20.07 13.99 -26.95
C VAL A 528 20.14 12.48 -27.13
N PHE A 529 19.57 11.93 -28.20
CA PHE A 529 19.74 10.53 -28.59
C PHE A 529 20.88 10.38 -29.60
N HIS A 530 21.78 9.45 -29.29
CA HIS A 530 22.95 9.12 -30.08
C HIS A 530 22.76 7.69 -30.61
N PRO A 531 22.30 7.52 -31.87
CA PRO A 531 22.17 6.20 -32.47
C PRO A 531 23.55 5.60 -32.76
N HIS A 532 23.73 4.31 -32.45
CA HIS A 532 24.93 3.59 -32.83
C HIS A 532 24.95 3.40 -34.36
N LEU A 533 26.02 3.88 -35.03
CA LEU A 533 26.10 3.89 -36.49
C LEU A 533 26.74 2.62 -37.10
N ASN A 534 27.40 1.79 -36.28
CA ASN A 534 28.03 0.55 -36.71
C ASN A 534 27.07 -0.66 -36.63
N GLY A 535 27.50 -1.81 -37.19
CA GLY A 535 26.69 -3.03 -37.24
C GLY A 535 25.61 -2.99 -38.32
N ASP A 536 24.48 -3.67 -38.10
CA ASP A 536 23.35 -3.74 -39.04
C ASP A 536 22.67 -2.36 -39.28
N GLY A 537 23.02 -1.36 -38.47
CA GLY A 537 22.50 0.00 -38.55
C GLY A 537 21.06 0.13 -38.07
N GLY A 538 20.64 -0.69 -37.10
CA GLY A 538 19.31 -0.58 -36.48
C GLY A 538 19.15 0.66 -35.59
N GLY A 539 20.24 1.20 -35.04
CA GLY A 539 20.20 2.39 -34.18
C GLY A 539 19.56 3.62 -34.85
N VAL A 540 19.82 3.83 -36.15
CA VAL A 540 19.21 4.94 -36.94
C VAL A 540 17.76 4.68 -37.36
N LEU A 541 17.22 3.48 -37.10
CA LEU A 541 15.82 3.13 -37.34
C LEU A 541 14.93 3.36 -36.11
N LEU A 542 15.52 3.56 -34.94
CA LEU A 542 14.80 3.99 -33.74
C LEU A 542 14.29 5.42 -33.89
N ASP A 543 13.10 5.66 -33.34
CA ASP A 543 12.59 7.00 -33.07
C ASP A 543 12.34 7.11 -31.56
N ILE A 544 12.81 8.21 -30.96
CA ILE A 544 12.91 8.37 -29.51
C ILE A 544 12.31 9.72 -29.14
N GLY A 545 11.07 9.72 -28.66
CA GLY A 545 10.47 10.87 -27.99
C GLY A 545 10.92 10.96 -26.55
N VAL A 546 11.07 12.17 -26.01
CA VAL A 546 11.39 12.38 -24.58
C VAL A 546 10.43 13.36 -23.92
N THR A 547 9.94 12.99 -22.75
CA THR A 547 9.24 13.89 -21.83
C THR A 547 9.88 13.76 -20.45
N PHE A 548 10.18 14.88 -19.80
CA PHE A 548 11.01 14.90 -18.59
C PHE A 548 10.62 16.03 -17.64
N SER A 549 10.88 15.83 -16.35
CA SER A 549 10.80 16.91 -15.36
C SER A 549 11.97 17.88 -15.56
N ARG A 550 11.69 19.13 -15.92
CA ARG A 550 12.72 20.19 -16.02
C ARG A 550 13.42 20.40 -14.68
N ASP A 551 12.64 20.42 -13.62
CA ASP A 551 13.07 20.61 -12.24
C ASP A 551 13.04 19.27 -11.50
N LEU A 552 14.09 18.98 -10.73
CA LEU A 552 14.24 17.82 -9.88
C LEU A 552 14.06 18.28 -8.43
N TRP A 553 12.96 17.88 -7.80
CA TRP A 553 12.61 18.30 -6.44
C TRP A 553 11.73 17.23 -5.77
N PRO A 554 11.98 16.87 -4.50
CA PRO A 554 13.03 17.39 -3.62
C PRO A 554 14.43 16.82 -3.90
N TRP A 555 14.56 15.60 -4.42
CA TRP A 555 15.84 15.11 -4.97
C TRP A 555 15.69 14.28 -6.24
N THR A 556 14.46 13.98 -6.66
CA THR A 556 14.20 13.15 -7.83
C THR A 556 13.41 13.87 -8.93
N GLY A 557 13.38 13.23 -10.09
CA GLY A 557 12.52 13.58 -11.22
C GLY A 557 12.44 12.41 -12.19
N TYR A 558 11.88 12.63 -13.37
CA TYR A 558 11.64 11.58 -14.36
C TYR A 558 12.22 11.92 -15.74
N LEU A 559 12.65 10.87 -16.43
CA LEU A 559 12.89 10.82 -17.86
C LEU A 559 12.02 9.70 -18.43
N ALA A 560 10.94 10.07 -19.11
CA ALA A 560 10.08 9.15 -19.82
C ALA A 560 10.55 9.06 -21.29
N LEU A 561 11.01 7.87 -21.70
CA LEU A 561 11.33 7.57 -23.08
C LEU A 561 10.12 7.00 -23.80
N HIS A 562 9.82 7.55 -24.97
CA HIS A 562 8.80 7.05 -25.89
C HIS A 562 9.53 6.41 -27.07
N ILE A 563 9.62 5.08 -27.08
CA ILE A 563 10.51 4.32 -27.96
C ILE A 563 9.68 3.65 -29.05
N SER A 564 9.92 4.00 -30.31
CA SER A 564 9.31 3.36 -31.48
C SER A 564 10.35 3.11 -32.58
N VAL A 565 9.89 2.56 -33.71
CA VAL A 565 10.70 2.31 -34.89
C VAL A 565 10.10 3.09 -36.06
N ARG A 566 10.94 3.87 -36.75
CA ARG A 566 10.54 4.80 -37.82
C ARG A 566 9.74 4.09 -38.91
N ASP A 567 8.56 4.61 -39.24
CA ASP A 567 7.68 4.04 -40.27
C ASP A 567 8.26 4.25 -41.68
N THR A 568 9.14 3.34 -42.11
CA THR A 568 9.92 3.42 -43.36
C THR A 568 10.10 2.04 -43.99
N PRO A 569 10.23 1.93 -45.33
CA PRO A 569 10.39 0.63 -46.00
C PRO A 569 11.62 -0.18 -45.53
N ARG A 570 12.72 0.51 -45.18
CA ARG A 570 13.92 -0.14 -44.59
C ARG A 570 13.59 -0.74 -43.22
N ALA A 571 12.92 0.01 -42.35
CA ALA A 571 12.62 -0.45 -41.01
C ALA A 571 11.54 -1.55 -40.98
N ALA A 572 10.53 -1.47 -41.86
CA ALA A 572 9.48 -2.48 -41.98
C ALA A 572 10.00 -3.85 -42.43
N THR A 573 11.18 -3.91 -43.03
CA THR A 573 11.88 -5.14 -43.47
C THR A 573 13.11 -5.48 -42.63
N PHE A 574 13.48 -4.65 -41.66
CA PHE A 574 14.71 -4.81 -40.88
C PHE A 574 14.60 -5.92 -39.83
N ARG A 575 15.71 -6.63 -39.58
CA ARG A 575 15.85 -7.56 -38.46
C ARG A 575 17.24 -7.38 -37.86
N GLY A 576 17.33 -7.11 -36.56
CA GLY A 576 18.60 -6.88 -35.88
C GLY A 576 18.41 -6.12 -34.56
N LEU A 577 19.49 -5.50 -34.08
CA LEU A 577 19.47 -4.67 -32.87
C LEU A 577 19.46 -3.18 -33.21
N GLY A 578 18.56 -2.43 -32.56
CA GLY A 578 18.64 -0.99 -32.41
C GLY A 578 19.42 -0.66 -31.14
N GLU A 579 20.57 -0.01 -31.29
CA GLU A 579 21.47 0.35 -30.18
C GLU A 579 21.78 1.85 -30.21
N GLY A 580 21.97 2.43 -29.03
CA GLY A 580 22.32 3.85 -28.86
C GLY A 580 22.35 4.25 -27.39
N TRP A 581 22.38 5.56 -27.13
CA TRP A 581 22.23 6.10 -25.78
C TRP A 581 21.53 7.46 -25.78
N ILE A 582 20.90 7.79 -24.65
CA ILE A 582 20.36 9.13 -24.39
C ILE A 582 21.34 9.84 -23.45
N SER A 583 21.79 11.05 -23.80
CA SER A 583 22.56 11.92 -22.91
C SER A 583 21.74 13.10 -22.42
N LEU A 584 21.87 13.44 -21.14
CA LEU A 584 21.30 14.64 -20.54
C LEU A 584 22.25 15.24 -19.49
N LYS A 585 22.18 16.56 -19.29
CA LYS A 585 22.97 17.28 -18.31
C LYS A 585 22.07 17.73 -17.16
N VAL A 586 22.43 17.34 -15.93
CA VAL A 586 21.83 17.84 -14.69
C VAL A 586 22.75 18.89 -14.08
N GLU A 587 22.20 19.99 -13.61
CA GLU A 587 22.85 21.00 -12.77
C GLU A 587 22.10 21.11 -11.44
N SER A 588 22.81 21.50 -10.38
CA SER A 588 22.25 21.72 -9.05
C SER A 588 23.16 22.68 -8.29
N ASP A 589 22.58 23.74 -7.74
CA ASP A 589 23.34 24.79 -7.05
C ASP A 589 23.59 24.38 -5.59
N ASP A 590 24.86 24.19 -5.20
CA ASP A 590 25.22 23.86 -3.81
C ASP A 590 25.18 25.13 -2.93
N PRO A 591 24.24 25.24 -1.97
CA PRO A 591 24.13 26.41 -1.10
C PRO A 591 25.30 26.55 -0.11
N LYS A 592 26.12 25.51 0.12
CA LYS A 592 27.31 25.59 0.98
C LYS A 592 28.49 26.26 0.29
N THR A 593 28.84 25.84 -0.93
CA THR A 593 29.97 26.39 -1.69
C THR A 593 29.61 27.56 -2.59
N GLN A 594 28.31 27.79 -2.84
CA GLN A 594 27.81 28.75 -3.84
C GLN A 594 28.26 28.42 -5.28
N THR A 595 28.47 27.14 -5.58
CA THR A 595 28.85 26.66 -6.92
C THR A 595 27.76 25.78 -7.53
N THR A 596 27.47 25.97 -8.82
CA THR A 596 26.66 25.02 -9.60
C THR A 596 27.46 23.73 -9.81
N LEU A 597 27.06 22.65 -9.16
CA LEU A 597 27.52 21.30 -9.47
C LEU A 597 26.78 20.78 -10.70
N SER A 598 27.43 19.90 -11.48
CA SER A 598 26.81 19.30 -12.66
C SER A 598 27.23 17.85 -12.85
N THR A 599 26.36 17.07 -13.49
CA THR A 599 26.62 15.70 -13.91
C THR A 599 26.03 15.48 -15.29
N GLU A 600 26.83 14.99 -16.22
CA GLU A 600 26.36 14.44 -17.49
C GLU A 600 25.99 12.97 -17.31
N LEU A 601 24.79 12.60 -17.75
CA LEU A 601 24.22 11.26 -17.60
C LEU A 601 24.10 10.60 -18.97
N LYS A 602 24.42 9.30 -19.04
CA LYS A 602 24.36 8.49 -20.27
C LYS A 602 23.50 7.24 -20.02
N LEU A 603 22.28 7.23 -20.54
CA LEU A 603 21.37 6.09 -20.48
C LEU A 603 21.59 5.20 -21.71
N ALA A 604 22.16 4.01 -21.52
CA ALA A 604 22.30 3.05 -22.62
C ALA A 604 20.95 2.45 -23.01
N LEU A 605 20.70 2.28 -24.31
CA LEU A 605 19.47 1.70 -24.86
C LEU A 605 19.79 0.61 -25.89
N ARG A 606 19.20 -0.57 -25.70
CA ARG A 606 19.28 -1.71 -26.62
C ARG A 606 17.89 -2.34 -26.84
N VAL A 607 17.50 -2.47 -28.10
CA VAL A 607 16.15 -2.86 -28.54
C VAL A 607 16.24 -3.90 -29.66
N PRO A 608 15.61 -5.08 -29.54
CA PRO A 608 15.46 -5.98 -30.68
C PRO A 608 14.38 -5.44 -31.64
N ILE A 609 14.73 -5.34 -32.92
CA ILE A 609 13.83 -4.89 -34.00
C ILE A 609 13.58 -6.06 -34.96
N ILE A 610 12.31 -6.23 -35.36
CA ILE A 610 11.88 -7.24 -36.34
C ILE A 610 11.13 -6.59 -37.52
N PRO A 611 10.96 -7.31 -38.64
CA PRO A 611 10.08 -6.87 -39.72
C PRO A 611 8.66 -6.73 -39.22
N THR A 612 7.91 -5.76 -39.74
CA THR A 612 6.55 -5.44 -39.30
C THR A 612 5.65 -6.69 -39.36
N PRO A 613 5.08 -7.16 -38.23
CA PRO A 613 4.13 -8.25 -38.21
C PRO A 613 2.94 -7.93 -39.10
N LYS A 614 2.36 -8.96 -39.72
CA LYS A 614 1.14 -8.80 -40.50
C LYS A 614 0.00 -8.29 -39.59
N ARG A 615 -0.94 -7.53 -40.16
CA ARG A 615 -2.01 -6.87 -39.38
C ARG A 615 -2.84 -7.86 -38.57
N GLU A 616 -3.13 -9.05 -39.11
CA GLU A 616 -3.91 -10.09 -38.42
C GLU A 616 -3.26 -10.61 -37.12
N MET A 617 -1.95 -10.42 -36.95
CA MET A 617 -1.23 -10.76 -35.71
C MET A 617 -1.08 -9.57 -34.74
N ARG A 618 -1.63 -8.39 -35.07
CA ARG A 618 -1.49 -7.15 -34.27
C ARG A 618 -2.80 -6.79 -33.57
N ILE A 619 -2.73 -6.73 -32.24
CA ILE A 619 -3.81 -6.43 -31.32
C ILE A 619 -3.54 -5.07 -30.67
N LEU A 620 -4.51 -4.15 -30.73
CA LEU A 620 -4.56 -3.01 -29.82
C LEU A 620 -5.29 -3.44 -28.54
N TRP A 621 -4.70 -3.14 -27.37
CA TRP A 621 -5.35 -3.24 -26.07
C TRP A 621 -5.72 -1.83 -25.60
N ASP A 622 -6.98 -1.59 -25.27
CA ASP A 622 -7.42 -0.31 -24.70
C ASP A 622 -7.02 -0.19 -23.21
N THR A 623 -6.37 0.91 -22.86
CA THR A 623 -6.13 1.34 -21.46
C THR A 623 -6.50 2.82 -21.27
N PHE A 624 -7.06 3.45 -22.31
CA PHE A 624 -7.48 4.84 -22.22
C PHE A 624 -8.83 4.97 -21.51
N HIS A 625 -9.73 4.00 -21.69
CA HIS A 625 -11.08 4.00 -21.13
C HIS A 625 -11.23 3.33 -19.74
N ASN A 626 -10.13 3.13 -19.01
CA ASN A 626 -10.15 2.79 -17.58
C ASN A 626 -9.98 4.07 -16.74
N ILE A 627 -10.65 4.11 -15.59
CA ILE A 627 -10.69 5.23 -14.64
C ILE A 627 -9.37 5.29 -13.85
N ARG A 628 -9.19 6.36 -13.06
CA ARG A 628 -7.98 6.54 -12.27
C ARG A 628 -8.08 5.78 -10.95
N TYR A 629 -7.30 4.73 -10.81
CA TYR A 629 -7.02 4.11 -9.52
C TYR A 629 -6.02 4.97 -8.74
N PRO A 630 -6.25 5.27 -7.44
CA PRO A 630 -7.38 4.97 -6.56
C PRO A 630 -8.29 6.21 -6.36
N ALA A 631 -8.59 6.97 -7.41
CA ALA A 631 -9.35 8.21 -7.30
C ALA A 631 -10.84 7.97 -7.00
N ALA A 632 -11.42 6.87 -7.51
CA ALA A 632 -12.83 6.52 -7.41
C ALA A 632 -13.07 5.24 -6.58
N TYR A 633 -14.33 5.00 -6.20
CA TYR A 633 -14.80 3.68 -5.75
C TYR A 633 -15.29 2.89 -6.96
N VAL A 634 -14.41 2.02 -7.44
CA VAL A 634 -14.73 0.90 -8.33
C VAL A 634 -14.84 -0.34 -7.44
N PRO A 635 -15.97 -1.05 -7.43
CA PRO A 635 -16.08 -2.41 -6.89
C PRO A 635 -15.07 -3.39 -7.50
N ALA A 636 -15.08 -4.65 -7.07
CA ALA A 636 -14.41 -5.72 -7.78
C ALA A 636 -15.35 -6.41 -8.79
N ASP A 637 -14.76 -6.99 -9.83
CA ASP A 637 -15.47 -7.59 -10.97
C ASP A 637 -15.97 -8.99 -10.64
N ASP A 638 -15.19 -9.77 -9.88
CA ASP A 638 -15.65 -11.00 -9.24
C ASP A 638 -16.34 -10.69 -7.90
N LEU A 639 -17.66 -10.51 -7.95
CA LEU A 639 -18.52 -10.32 -6.78
C LEU A 639 -18.57 -11.54 -5.84
N THR A 640 -17.97 -12.68 -6.19
CA THR A 640 -17.83 -13.82 -5.27
C THR A 640 -16.58 -13.69 -4.36
N MET A 641 -15.63 -12.81 -4.70
CA MET A 641 -14.39 -12.60 -3.95
C MET A 641 -14.56 -11.73 -2.69
N THR A 642 -14.96 -12.38 -1.59
CA THR A 642 -15.11 -11.76 -0.24
C THR A 642 -13.82 -11.18 0.39
N LEU A 643 -12.67 -11.19 -0.29
CA LEU A 643 -11.38 -10.68 0.21
C LEU A 643 -10.79 -9.52 -0.62
N ALA A 644 -11.24 -9.33 -1.86
CA ALA A 644 -10.87 -8.21 -2.72
C ALA A 644 -12.16 -7.54 -3.18
N SER A 645 -12.61 -6.53 -2.43
CA SER A 645 -13.92 -5.90 -2.62
C SER A 645 -13.91 -4.65 -3.50
N LEU A 646 -12.74 -4.32 -4.07
CA LEU A 646 -12.41 -3.10 -4.80
C LEU A 646 -11.34 -3.46 -5.83
N ASP A 647 -11.50 -3.08 -7.10
CA ASP A 647 -10.37 -3.11 -8.03
C ASP A 647 -9.43 -1.91 -7.78
N TRP A 648 -8.14 -2.21 -7.90
CA TRP A 648 -7.00 -1.32 -7.70
C TRP A 648 -5.83 -1.66 -8.63
N LEU A 649 -5.95 -2.66 -9.52
CA LEU A 649 -4.81 -3.24 -10.24
C LEU A 649 -4.55 -2.58 -11.61
N GLY A 650 -5.44 -1.68 -12.04
CA GLY A 650 -5.15 -0.70 -13.08
C GLY A 650 -5.40 -1.15 -14.51
N ASP A 651 -6.09 -2.28 -14.71
CA ASP A 651 -6.53 -2.86 -15.99
C ASP A 651 -5.51 -2.87 -17.12
N HIS A 652 -4.24 -2.92 -16.75
CA HIS A 652 -3.16 -2.96 -17.70
C HIS A 652 -2.89 -4.40 -18.10
N ILE A 653 -2.65 -4.62 -19.40
CA ILE A 653 -2.24 -5.91 -19.99
C ILE A 653 -0.92 -6.49 -19.44
N HIS A 654 -0.32 -5.85 -18.42
CA HIS A 654 0.90 -6.28 -17.72
C HIS A 654 0.75 -6.27 -16.18
N THR A 655 -0.44 -5.98 -15.62
CA THR A 655 -0.73 -6.08 -14.18
C THR A 655 -1.65 -7.25 -13.86
N ASN A 656 -2.95 -7.04 -13.84
CA ASN A 656 -3.99 -8.04 -13.57
C ASN A 656 -4.19 -8.99 -14.78
N PHE A 657 -4.21 -8.44 -15.99
CA PHE A 657 -4.29 -9.23 -17.24
C PHE A 657 -2.94 -9.81 -17.74
N ARG A 658 -1.91 -9.86 -16.89
CA ARG A 658 -0.54 -10.31 -17.25
C ARG A 658 -0.49 -11.69 -17.93
N ASP A 659 -1.24 -12.66 -17.43
CA ASP A 659 -1.14 -14.04 -17.93
C ASP A 659 -1.90 -14.22 -19.26
N LEU A 660 -2.90 -13.37 -19.53
CA LEU A 660 -3.49 -13.23 -20.87
C LEU A 660 -2.44 -12.73 -21.88
N TYR A 661 -1.67 -11.69 -21.53
CA TYR A 661 -0.57 -11.22 -22.38
C TYR A 661 0.43 -12.34 -22.68
N LEU A 662 0.84 -13.12 -21.68
CA LEU A 662 1.76 -14.25 -21.89
C LEU A 662 1.15 -15.32 -22.81
N SER A 663 -0.16 -15.59 -22.70
CA SER A 663 -0.90 -16.48 -23.61
C SER A 663 -0.93 -15.95 -25.05
N LEU A 664 -1.27 -14.67 -25.24
CA LEU A 664 -1.31 -14.03 -26.56
C LEU A 664 0.06 -13.98 -27.23
N ARG A 665 1.12 -13.62 -26.47
CA ARG A 665 2.52 -13.66 -26.95
C ARG A 665 2.96 -15.10 -27.29
N GLY A 666 2.53 -16.09 -26.52
CA GLY A 666 2.77 -17.51 -26.78
C GLY A 666 2.09 -18.01 -28.07
N ALA A 667 0.90 -17.50 -28.38
CA ALA A 667 0.20 -17.71 -29.65
C ALA A 667 0.75 -16.85 -30.82
N GLY A 668 1.78 -16.05 -30.59
CA GLY A 668 2.46 -15.24 -31.61
C GLY A 668 1.83 -13.88 -31.92
N TYR A 669 0.77 -13.48 -31.21
CA TYR A 669 0.16 -12.15 -31.36
C TYR A 669 1.06 -11.07 -30.75
N PHE A 670 1.09 -9.90 -31.37
CA PHE A 670 1.74 -8.70 -30.87
C PHE A 670 0.69 -7.77 -30.28
N VAL A 671 0.90 -7.35 -29.03
CA VAL A 671 -0.07 -6.57 -28.26
C VAL A 671 0.50 -5.18 -28.02
N GLU A 672 -0.22 -4.16 -28.45
CA GLU A 672 0.17 -2.74 -28.38
C GLU A 672 -0.84 -1.98 -27.52
N VAL A 673 -0.37 -1.19 -26.54
CA VAL A 673 -1.26 -0.52 -25.57
C VAL A 673 -1.70 0.85 -26.09
N LEU A 674 -3.01 1.05 -26.20
CA LEU A 674 -3.62 2.30 -26.62
C LEU A 674 -3.88 3.20 -25.41
N GLN A 675 -3.28 4.40 -25.44
CA GLN A 675 -3.23 5.37 -24.34
C GLN A 675 -3.87 6.72 -24.76
N GLN A 676 -4.74 6.68 -25.77
CA GLN A 676 -5.32 7.83 -26.44
C GLN A 676 -6.70 7.48 -27.01
N PRO A 677 -7.56 8.48 -27.30
CA PRO A 677 -8.85 8.26 -27.95
C PRO A 677 -8.77 7.44 -29.24
N PHE A 678 -9.84 6.73 -29.58
CA PHE A 678 -9.94 5.90 -30.78
C PHE A 678 -9.80 6.69 -32.09
N THR A 679 -9.98 8.01 -32.07
CA THR A 679 -9.68 8.91 -33.20
C THR A 679 -8.20 8.97 -33.57
N CYS A 680 -7.29 8.49 -32.71
CA CYS A 680 -5.85 8.71 -32.83
C CYS A 680 -5.03 7.54 -33.40
N PHE A 681 -5.63 6.37 -33.62
CA PHE A 681 -4.96 5.22 -34.24
C PHE A 681 -5.48 4.92 -35.65
N ASP A 682 -4.61 4.42 -36.53
CA ASP A 682 -4.97 3.95 -37.87
C ASP A 682 -5.25 2.43 -37.86
N ALA A 683 -6.52 2.06 -37.92
CA ALA A 683 -6.95 0.66 -37.93
C ALA A 683 -6.48 -0.17 -39.14
N SER A 684 -5.98 0.45 -40.22
CA SER A 684 -5.43 -0.29 -41.36
C SER A 684 -4.20 -1.13 -40.97
N LYS A 685 -3.50 -0.72 -39.90
CA LYS A 685 -2.28 -1.35 -39.38
C LYS A 685 -2.53 -2.55 -38.45
N TYR A 686 -3.77 -2.75 -38.01
CA TYR A 686 -4.16 -3.71 -36.96
C TYR A 686 -5.22 -4.69 -37.46
N GLY A 687 -5.30 -5.86 -36.83
CA GLY A 687 -6.35 -6.84 -37.05
C GLY A 687 -7.50 -6.66 -36.06
N THR A 688 -7.16 -6.44 -34.78
CA THR A 688 -8.11 -6.44 -33.67
C THR A 688 -7.88 -5.26 -32.72
N LEU A 689 -8.95 -4.63 -32.27
CA LEU A 689 -9.01 -3.83 -31.05
C LEU A 689 -9.68 -4.68 -29.95
N MET A 690 -9.02 -4.81 -28.80
CA MET A 690 -9.58 -5.39 -27.58
C MET A 690 -9.97 -4.26 -26.62
N ILE A 691 -11.24 -4.26 -26.21
CA ILE A 691 -11.77 -3.42 -25.13
C ILE A 691 -12.13 -4.35 -23.99
N VAL A 692 -11.47 -4.19 -22.84
CA VAL A 692 -11.65 -5.03 -21.65
C VAL A 692 -11.89 -4.12 -20.46
N ASP A 693 -12.97 -4.41 -19.72
CA ASP A 693 -13.50 -3.63 -18.60
C ASP A 693 -13.52 -2.08 -18.76
N PRO A 694 -14.21 -1.54 -19.79
CA PRO A 694 -14.27 -0.10 -19.98
C PRO A 694 -15.16 0.56 -18.92
N GLU A 695 -14.55 1.37 -18.07
CA GLU A 695 -15.22 2.14 -17.00
C GLU A 695 -15.60 3.56 -17.42
N GLU A 696 -14.81 4.15 -18.32
CA GLU A 696 -14.96 5.54 -18.80
C GLU A 696 -16.08 5.65 -19.86
N GLU A 697 -16.53 6.87 -20.12
CA GLU A 697 -17.41 7.17 -21.26
C GLU A 697 -16.65 7.20 -22.59
N PHE A 698 -17.36 7.18 -23.73
CA PHE A 698 -16.77 7.30 -25.07
C PHE A 698 -17.25 8.58 -25.77
N TRP A 699 -16.40 9.25 -26.53
CA TRP A 699 -16.82 10.41 -27.31
C TRP A 699 -17.68 10.00 -28.53
N PRO A 700 -18.72 10.77 -28.92
CA PRO A 700 -19.51 10.49 -30.13
C PRO A 700 -18.69 10.38 -31.42
N GLU A 701 -17.58 11.13 -31.49
CA GLU A 701 -16.58 11.06 -32.56
C GLU A 701 -15.88 9.70 -32.62
N GLU A 702 -15.62 9.05 -31.48
CA GLU A 702 -15.01 7.72 -31.40
C GLU A 702 -15.98 6.62 -31.81
N VAL A 703 -17.25 6.71 -31.39
CA VAL A 703 -18.31 5.80 -31.85
C VAL A 703 -18.42 5.85 -33.38
N SER A 704 -18.38 7.07 -33.95
CA SER A 704 -18.39 7.31 -35.39
C SER A 704 -17.14 6.77 -36.08
N LYS A 705 -15.95 6.94 -35.47
CA LYS A 705 -14.66 6.42 -35.96
C LYS A 705 -14.66 4.89 -35.98
N LEU A 706 -15.02 4.25 -34.86
CA LEU A 706 -14.99 2.80 -34.70
C LEU A 706 -15.98 2.11 -35.65
N GLN A 707 -17.17 2.68 -35.84
CA GLN A 707 -18.12 2.24 -36.85
C GLN A 707 -17.49 2.24 -38.26
N ALA A 708 -16.80 3.31 -38.64
CA ALA A 708 -16.13 3.41 -39.93
C ALA A 708 -14.95 2.43 -40.08
N ASP A 709 -14.13 2.24 -39.05
CA ASP A 709 -13.00 1.30 -39.07
C ASP A 709 -13.46 -0.16 -39.23
N VAL A 710 -14.48 -0.58 -38.48
CA VAL A 710 -15.04 -1.94 -38.60
C VAL A 710 -15.65 -2.11 -40.00
N TYR A 711 -16.52 -1.20 -40.45
CA TYR A 711 -17.23 -1.36 -41.74
C TYR A 711 -16.36 -1.17 -42.97
N GLN A 712 -15.29 -0.37 -42.92
CA GLN A 712 -14.53 0.07 -44.11
C GLN A 712 -13.05 -0.36 -44.10
N ARG A 713 -12.45 -0.61 -42.94
CA ARG A 713 -11.03 -1.04 -42.82
C ARG A 713 -10.88 -2.50 -42.39
N GLY A 714 -11.97 -3.20 -42.10
CA GLY A 714 -11.95 -4.59 -41.64
C GLY A 714 -11.30 -4.74 -40.27
N LEU A 715 -11.50 -3.77 -39.38
CA LEU A 715 -11.08 -3.91 -37.97
C LEU A 715 -12.00 -4.91 -37.27
N SER A 716 -11.42 -5.85 -36.53
CA SER A 716 -12.15 -6.68 -35.58
C SER A 716 -12.22 -5.99 -34.22
N LEU A 717 -13.35 -6.11 -33.54
CA LEU A 717 -13.55 -5.62 -32.18
C LEU A 717 -13.85 -6.81 -31.26
N LEU A 718 -13.06 -6.98 -30.20
CA LEU A 718 -13.35 -7.93 -29.13
C LEU A 718 -13.64 -7.17 -27.85
N VAL A 719 -14.82 -7.39 -27.27
CA VAL A 719 -15.31 -6.72 -26.07
C VAL A 719 -15.50 -7.74 -24.96
N PHE A 720 -14.89 -7.46 -23.81
CA PHE A 720 -15.10 -8.18 -22.56
C PHE A 720 -15.61 -7.17 -21.53
N ALA A 721 -16.92 -7.22 -21.28
CA ALA A 721 -17.58 -6.42 -20.25
C ALA A 721 -17.53 -7.14 -18.89
N GLY A 722 -17.67 -6.40 -17.79
CA GLY A 722 -17.97 -6.91 -16.46
C GLY A 722 -19.45 -6.75 -16.10
N TRP A 723 -19.80 -6.93 -14.82
CA TRP A 723 -21.16 -6.71 -14.33
C TRP A 723 -21.54 -5.22 -14.22
N PHE A 724 -22.83 -4.92 -14.44
CA PHE A 724 -23.43 -3.62 -14.11
C PHE A 724 -24.85 -3.80 -13.56
N ASN A 725 -25.14 -3.26 -12.38
CA ASN A 725 -26.51 -3.14 -11.86
C ASN A 725 -26.61 -2.03 -10.80
N THR A 726 -27.51 -1.06 -11.00
CA THR A 726 -27.65 0.11 -10.11
C THR A 726 -28.21 -0.24 -8.72
N SER A 727 -29.00 -1.32 -8.59
CA SER A 727 -29.49 -1.79 -7.29
C SER A 727 -28.41 -2.54 -6.50
N VAL A 728 -27.52 -3.28 -7.18
CA VAL A 728 -26.34 -3.90 -6.54
C VAL A 728 -25.31 -2.83 -6.17
N GLN A 729 -25.06 -1.83 -7.01
CA GLN A 729 -24.27 -0.64 -6.66
C GLN A 729 -24.87 0.10 -5.45
N ALA A 730 -26.21 0.18 -5.36
CA ALA A 730 -26.89 0.77 -4.21
C ALA A 730 -26.72 -0.07 -2.92
N ALA A 731 -26.75 -1.39 -3.03
CA ALA A 731 -26.39 -2.30 -1.93
C ALA A 731 -24.91 -2.16 -1.52
N LEU A 732 -24.00 -1.93 -2.47
CA LEU A 732 -22.56 -1.74 -2.25
C LEU A 732 -22.17 -0.37 -1.66
N LYS A 733 -23.11 0.60 -1.57
CA LYS A 733 -22.87 1.85 -0.82
C LYS A 733 -22.52 1.53 0.63
N PHE A 734 -21.47 2.14 1.18
CA PHE A 734 -21.11 2.01 2.60
C PHE A 734 -20.73 3.35 3.20
N TYR A 735 -21.14 3.59 4.44
CA TYR A 735 -20.65 4.73 5.20
C TYR A 735 -19.33 4.33 5.85
N ASP A 736 -18.24 4.89 5.35
CA ASP A 736 -16.94 4.72 5.98
C ASP A 736 -16.90 5.57 7.24
N LEU A 737 -17.06 4.90 8.38
CA LEU A 737 -16.91 5.49 9.72
C LEU A 737 -15.54 6.14 9.92
N ASN A 738 -14.55 5.73 9.11
CA ASN A 738 -13.22 6.29 9.14
C ASN A 738 -13.22 7.68 8.48
N ASN A 739 -13.29 7.80 7.15
CA ASN A 739 -13.22 9.11 6.48
C ASN A 739 -14.53 9.94 6.56
N ARG A 740 -15.54 9.42 7.26
CA ARG A 740 -16.88 10.00 7.49
C ARG A 740 -17.68 10.26 6.21
N ARG A 741 -17.37 9.57 5.11
CA ARG A 741 -18.08 9.69 3.83
C ARG A 741 -18.94 8.45 3.55
N LEU A 742 -20.05 8.69 2.88
CA LEU A 742 -20.75 7.63 2.16
C LEU A 742 -19.98 7.38 0.86
N TRP A 743 -19.26 6.27 0.80
CA TRP A 743 -18.71 5.78 -0.46
C TRP A 743 -19.85 5.20 -1.30
N VAL A 744 -19.90 5.65 -2.55
CA VAL A 744 -20.87 5.23 -3.56
C VAL A 744 -20.07 4.74 -4.77
N PRO A 745 -20.34 3.54 -5.31
CA PRO A 745 -19.71 3.08 -6.55
C PRO A 745 -19.91 4.10 -7.67
N VAL A 746 -18.88 4.33 -8.50
CA VAL A 746 -19.03 5.20 -9.67
C VAL A 746 -19.64 4.45 -10.86
N THR A 747 -19.36 3.15 -10.97
CA THR A 747 -19.87 2.23 -11.99
C THR A 747 -20.10 0.82 -11.38
N GLY A 748 -20.28 -0.22 -12.20
CA GLY A 748 -20.21 -1.64 -11.80
C GLY A 748 -18.75 -2.09 -11.69
N GLY A 749 -18.38 -3.16 -12.41
CA GLY A 749 -17.09 -3.16 -13.10
C GLY A 749 -17.23 -2.21 -14.30
N THR A 750 -17.43 -2.79 -15.48
CA THR A 750 -17.74 -2.05 -16.73
C THR A 750 -18.88 -1.03 -16.61
N ASN A 751 -18.69 0.13 -17.24
CA ASN A 751 -19.72 1.11 -17.55
C ASN A 751 -20.55 0.63 -18.76
N VAL A 752 -21.48 -0.29 -18.50
CA VAL A 752 -22.38 -0.85 -19.52
C VAL A 752 -23.20 0.22 -20.26
N PRO A 753 -23.72 1.30 -19.64
CA PRO A 753 -24.36 2.40 -20.37
C PRO A 753 -23.47 3.05 -21.46
N ALA A 754 -22.20 3.34 -21.15
CA ALA A 754 -21.24 3.85 -22.11
C ALA A 754 -20.94 2.84 -23.22
N LEU A 755 -20.67 1.59 -22.84
CA LEU A 755 -20.36 0.50 -23.76
C LEU A 755 -21.52 0.20 -24.72
N ASN A 756 -22.76 0.26 -24.25
CA ASN A 756 -23.96 0.16 -25.09
C ASN A 756 -24.07 1.31 -26.10
N THR A 757 -23.61 2.50 -25.74
CA THR A 757 -23.57 3.66 -26.65
C THR A 757 -22.50 3.47 -27.73
N LEU A 758 -21.34 2.93 -27.37
CA LEU A 758 -20.28 2.55 -28.32
C LEU A 758 -20.70 1.43 -29.29
N LEU A 759 -21.48 0.45 -28.81
CA LEU A 759 -21.84 -0.76 -29.55
C LEU A 759 -23.19 -0.70 -30.29
N ALA A 760 -24.02 0.32 -30.01
CA ALA A 760 -25.26 0.59 -30.74
C ALA A 760 -25.15 0.57 -32.28
N PRO A 761 -24.05 1.06 -32.93
CA PRO A 761 -23.84 0.94 -34.37
C PRO A 761 -23.95 -0.48 -34.93
N PHE A 762 -23.47 -1.47 -34.17
CA PHE A 762 -23.45 -2.90 -34.51
C PHE A 762 -24.72 -3.62 -34.05
N GLY A 763 -25.61 -2.92 -33.33
CA GLY A 763 -26.81 -3.48 -32.73
C GLY A 763 -26.53 -4.53 -31.66
N VAL A 764 -25.44 -4.37 -30.90
CA VAL A 764 -25.06 -5.19 -29.75
C VAL A 764 -25.35 -4.41 -28.47
N GLN A 765 -26.05 -5.01 -27.51
CA GLN A 765 -26.43 -4.36 -26.24
C GLN A 765 -26.33 -5.35 -25.08
N PHE A 766 -25.75 -4.92 -23.96
CA PHE A 766 -25.72 -5.60 -22.67
C PHE A 766 -26.85 -5.08 -21.74
N GLY A 767 -27.38 -5.95 -20.88
CA GLY A 767 -28.40 -5.62 -19.89
C GLY A 767 -27.86 -5.49 -18.46
N ASP A 768 -28.71 -5.11 -17.50
CA ASP A 768 -28.32 -4.81 -16.11
C ASP A 768 -28.38 -6.02 -15.16
N ARG A 769 -28.69 -7.22 -15.66
CA ARG A 769 -28.79 -8.43 -14.82
C ARG A 769 -27.44 -9.12 -14.75
N ILE A 770 -26.95 -9.26 -13.52
CA ILE A 770 -25.70 -9.96 -13.17
C ILE A 770 -25.98 -11.45 -13.04
N PHE A 771 -25.31 -12.24 -13.87
CA PHE A 771 -25.37 -13.70 -13.82
C PHE A 771 -24.00 -14.28 -13.44
N GLY A 772 -24.01 -15.46 -12.81
CA GLY A 772 -22.79 -16.15 -12.42
C GLY A 772 -22.94 -17.67 -12.37
N GLU A 773 -22.01 -18.36 -13.04
CA GLU A 773 -21.54 -19.74 -12.84
C GLU A 773 -20.47 -20.02 -13.91
N GLY A 774 -19.38 -20.72 -13.55
CA GLY A 774 -18.50 -21.30 -14.56
C GLY A 774 -19.18 -22.43 -15.35
N PHE A 775 -19.23 -22.31 -16.67
CA PHE A 775 -19.96 -23.22 -17.57
C PHE A 775 -19.01 -23.97 -18.53
N LYS A 776 -19.57 -24.95 -19.26
CA LYS A 776 -18.84 -25.70 -20.29
C LYS A 776 -19.16 -25.30 -21.73
N VAL A 777 -18.16 -25.46 -22.60
CA VAL A 777 -18.25 -25.41 -24.06
C VAL A 777 -17.48 -26.62 -24.58
N GLY A 778 -18.21 -27.69 -24.96
CA GLY A 778 -17.62 -29.02 -25.10
C GLY A 778 -17.01 -29.47 -23.77
N ASP A 779 -15.74 -29.89 -23.79
CA ASP A 779 -15.01 -30.24 -22.58
C ASP A 779 -14.37 -29.05 -21.85
N LEU A 780 -14.21 -27.91 -22.53
CA LEU A 780 -13.56 -26.71 -22.01
C LEU A 780 -14.44 -25.97 -21.00
N MET A 781 -13.83 -25.53 -19.91
CA MET A 781 -14.47 -24.64 -18.93
C MET A 781 -14.33 -23.17 -19.35
N VAL A 782 -15.32 -22.36 -18.97
CA VAL A 782 -15.24 -20.90 -18.89
C VAL A 782 -15.76 -20.53 -17.51
N ASP A 783 -14.90 -19.98 -16.65
CA ASP A 783 -15.39 -19.36 -15.41
C ASP A 783 -16.11 -18.05 -15.79
N TYR A 784 -17.26 -17.76 -15.18
CA TYR A 784 -18.07 -16.55 -15.41
C TYR A 784 -18.66 -16.17 -14.03
N PRO A 785 -17.87 -15.52 -13.14
CA PRO A 785 -18.26 -15.28 -11.76
C PRO A 785 -19.40 -14.26 -11.63
N SER A 786 -19.31 -13.12 -12.33
CA SER A 786 -20.32 -12.06 -12.28
C SER A 786 -20.23 -11.19 -13.53
N GLY A 787 -20.96 -11.58 -14.57
CA GLY A 787 -20.98 -10.90 -15.85
C GLY A 787 -22.36 -10.39 -16.28
N SER A 788 -22.37 -9.34 -17.10
CA SER A 788 -23.57 -8.76 -17.70
C SER A 788 -24.02 -9.55 -18.94
N HIS A 789 -25.26 -10.04 -18.94
CA HIS A 789 -25.81 -10.69 -20.14
C HIS A 789 -25.93 -9.75 -21.35
N LEU A 790 -25.92 -10.32 -22.55
CA LEU A 790 -26.38 -9.62 -23.75
C LEU A 790 -27.91 -9.50 -23.69
N ALA A 791 -28.40 -8.26 -23.81
CA ALA A 791 -29.81 -7.89 -23.86
C ALA A 791 -30.37 -7.94 -25.30
N SER A 792 -29.57 -7.55 -26.30
CA SER A 792 -29.93 -7.70 -27.71
C SER A 792 -28.70 -7.88 -28.61
N MET A 793 -28.91 -8.57 -29.75
CA MET A 793 -27.94 -8.63 -30.83
C MET A 793 -28.67 -8.71 -32.18
N SER A 794 -28.52 -7.68 -33.02
CA SER A 794 -29.38 -7.49 -34.20
C SER A 794 -28.73 -7.93 -35.53
N ASN A 795 -29.55 -8.46 -36.44
CA ASN A 795 -29.15 -8.76 -37.83
C ASN A 795 -29.33 -7.57 -38.80
N ILE A 796 -29.46 -6.33 -38.30
CA ILE A 796 -29.93 -5.18 -39.12
C ILE A 796 -28.96 -4.83 -40.28
N ARG A 797 -27.67 -5.16 -40.16
CA ARG A 797 -26.63 -5.00 -41.21
C ARG A 797 -25.58 -6.12 -41.23
N GLY A 798 -25.90 -7.29 -40.69
CA GLY A 798 -24.91 -8.35 -40.53
C GLY A 798 -25.52 -9.63 -39.96
N HIS A 799 -24.68 -10.64 -39.76
CA HIS A 799 -25.07 -11.94 -39.25
C HIS A 799 -24.65 -12.09 -37.78
N ALA A 800 -25.63 -12.11 -36.87
CA ALA A 800 -25.40 -12.31 -35.45
C ALA A 800 -25.68 -13.75 -35.01
N ARG A 801 -24.71 -14.35 -34.30
CA ARG A 801 -24.83 -15.64 -33.58
C ARG A 801 -24.55 -15.41 -32.10
N VAL A 802 -25.23 -16.12 -31.22
CA VAL A 802 -25.01 -16.05 -29.77
C VAL A 802 -24.87 -17.42 -29.13
N MET A 803 -24.14 -17.48 -28.02
CA MET A 803 -24.08 -18.66 -27.16
C MET A 803 -24.89 -18.38 -25.90
N SER A 804 -25.94 -19.17 -25.72
CA SER A 804 -26.84 -19.11 -24.58
C SER A 804 -26.43 -20.14 -23.51
N ARG A 805 -26.42 -19.76 -22.23
CA ARG A 805 -26.09 -20.63 -21.08
C ARG A 805 -27.08 -20.43 -19.94
N ARG A 806 -27.35 -21.50 -19.19
CA ARG A 806 -28.28 -21.43 -18.05
C ARG A 806 -27.49 -21.04 -16.82
N LEU A 807 -27.67 -19.82 -16.34
CA LEU A 807 -26.88 -19.24 -15.25
C LEU A 807 -27.74 -18.79 -14.08
N VAL A 808 -27.11 -18.71 -12.90
CA VAL A 808 -27.76 -18.20 -11.70
C VAL A 808 -27.80 -16.68 -11.73
N ASP A 809 -28.96 -16.10 -11.45
CA ASP A 809 -29.08 -14.66 -11.19
C ASP A 809 -28.44 -14.35 -9.82
N LEU A 810 -27.24 -13.76 -9.85
CA LEU A 810 -26.53 -13.33 -8.64
C LEU A 810 -27.04 -11.97 -8.17
N GLY A 811 -27.31 -11.05 -9.10
CA GLY A 811 -27.79 -9.71 -8.79
C GLY A 811 -29.05 -9.75 -7.92
N ARG A 812 -30.01 -10.61 -8.27
CA ARG A 812 -31.24 -10.84 -7.50
C ARG A 812 -30.94 -11.34 -6.08
N GLN A 813 -30.06 -12.33 -5.92
CA GLN A 813 -29.68 -12.84 -4.59
C GLN A 813 -29.03 -11.76 -3.73
N ILE A 814 -28.17 -10.92 -4.31
CA ILE A 814 -27.50 -9.81 -3.60
C ILE A 814 -28.53 -8.76 -3.18
N ILE A 815 -29.48 -8.41 -4.04
CA ILE A 815 -30.57 -7.46 -3.75
C ILE A 815 -31.50 -7.99 -2.65
N ASP A 816 -31.92 -9.26 -2.73
CA ASP A 816 -32.79 -9.88 -1.73
C ASP A 816 -32.10 -10.01 -0.35
N ARG A 817 -30.78 -10.26 -0.33
CA ARG A 817 -29.97 -10.20 0.89
C ARG A 817 -29.83 -8.78 1.43
N ALA A 818 -29.59 -7.80 0.56
CA ALA A 818 -29.45 -6.40 0.95
C ALA A 818 -30.72 -5.86 1.62
N ALA A 819 -31.91 -6.27 1.14
CA ALA A 819 -33.19 -5.94 1.76
C ALA A 819 -33.39 -6.57 3.16
N GLY A 820 -32.65 -7.63 3.51
CA GLY A 820 -32.69 -8.28 4.81
C GLY A 820 -31.66 -7.78 5.84
N LEU A 821 -30.76 -6.87 5.46
CA LEU A 821 -29.70 -6.38 6.35
C LEU A 821 -30.27 -5.54 7.51
N THR A 822 -29.76 -5.74 8.72
CA THR A 822 -30.00 -4.81 9.82
C THR A 822 -29.30 -3.46 9.58
N GLU A 823 -29.71 -2.43 10.31
CA GLU A 823 -29.03 -1.13 10.28
C GLU A 823 -27.56 -1.22 10.73
N SER A 824 -27.27 -2.11 11.70
CA SER A 824 -25.91 -2.40 12.17
C SER A 824 -25.02 -3.03 11.12
N GLU A 825 -25.55 -3.99 10.35
CA GLU A 825 -24.79 -4.66 9.28
C GLU A 825 -24.60 -3.73 8.08
N SER A 826 -25.65 -2.98 7.70
CA SER A 826 -25.62 -2.00 6.61
C SER A 826 -24.56 -0.90 6.78
N ARG A 827 -24.12 -0.63 8.02
CA ARG A 827 -23.08 0.34 8.39
C ARG A 827 -21.66 -0.23 8.45
N SER A 828 -21.47 -1.56 8.39
CA SER A 828 -20.17 -2.22 8.57
C SER A 828 -19.72 -2.86 7.26
N PHE A 829 -18.71 -2.29 6.59
CA PHE A 829 -18.24 -2.74 5.27
C PHE A 829 -17.96 -4.25 5.23
N ASP A 830 -17.03 -4.74 6.06
CA ASP A 830 -16.61 -6.15 6.04
C ASP A 830 -17.76 -7.13 6.30
N ASN A 831 -18.64 -6.81 7.26
CA ASN A 831 -19.80 -7.66 7.57
C ASN A 831 -20.84 -7.61 6.45
N LYS A 832 -21.07 -6.44 5.85
CA LYS A 832 -21.99 -6.25 4.72
C LYS A 832 -21.51 -7.01 3.49
N GLN A 833 -20.26 -6.81 3.08
CA GLN A 833 -19.58 -7.57 2.03
C GLN A 833 -19.75 -9.08 2.26
N LYS A 834 -19.43 -9.55 3.47
CA LYS A 834 -19.57 -10.96 3.83
C LYS A 834 -21.00 -11.48 3.76
N ILE A 835 -22.02 -10.74 4.22
CA ILE A 835 -23.42 -11.19 4.18
C ILE A 835 -23.96 -11.22 2.74
N LEU A 836 -23.64 -10.21 1.94
CA LEU A 836 -24.08 -10.12 0.55
C LEU A 836 -23.50 -11.28 -0.28
N PHE A 837 -22.19 -11.54 -0.15
CA PHE A 837 -21.45 -12.39 -1.10
C PHE A 837 -21.12 -13.81 -0.60
N SER A 838 -21.03 -14.06 0.71
CA SER A 838 -20.70 -15.41 1.19
C SER A 838 -21.86 -16.40 1.03
N GLY A 839 -21.58 -17.57 0.44
CA GLY A 839 -22.58 -18.62 0.23
C GLY A 839 -23.72 -18.22 -0.72
N LEU A 840 -23.44 -17.41 -1.75
CA LEU A 840 -24.31 -17.30 -2.92
C LEU A 840 -24.48 -18.67 -3.60
N ARG A 841 -25.63 -18.91 -4.23
CA ARG A 841 -25.89 -20.17 -4.94
C ARG A 841 -25.04 -20.24 -6.21
N SER A 842 -24.13 -21.21 -6.26
CA SER A 842 -23.14 -21.40 -7.34
C SER A 842 -23.44 -22.62 -8.23
N SER A 843 -24.72 -22.94 -8.46
CA SER A 843 -25.16 -23.98 -9.38
C SER A 843 -26.59 -23.71 -9.88
N PRO A 844 -26.86 -23.76 -11.20
CA PRO A 844 -28.17 -23.55 -11.78
C PRO A 844 -29.06 -24.78 -11.61
N THR A 845 -30.35 -24.53 -11.73
CA THR A 845 -31.44 -25.48 -11.70
C THR A 845 -32.18 -25.41 -13.03
N ASN A 846 -33.01 -26.40 -13.36
CA ASN A 846 -33.81 -26.36 -14.60
C ASN A 846 -34.80 -25.18 -14.68
N THR A 847 -35.03 -24.48 -13.56
CA THR A 847 -35.85 -23.25 -13.46
C THR A 847 -35.08 -21.94 -13.64
N ASP A 848 -33.75 -21.96 -13.66
CA ASP A 848 -32.95 -20.76 -13.96
C ASP A 848 -33.06 -20.35 -15.44
N PRO A 849 -32.94 -19.05 -15.78
CA PRO A 849 -33.08 -18.57 -17.15
C PRO A 849 -31.96 -19.11 -18.06
N LEU A 850 -32.28 -19.28 -19.33
CA LEU A 850 -31.29 -19.41 -20.40
C LEU A 850 -30.89 -17.99 -20.84
N VAL A 851 -29.60 -17.69 -20.81
CA VAL A 851 -29.04 -16.32 -20.86
C VAL A 851 -28.00 -16.22 -21.99
N PRO A 852 -28.11 -15.28 -22.94
CA PRO A 852 -27.06 -15.00 -23.91
C PRO A 852 -25.83 -14.37 -23.24
N VAL A 853 -24.68 -15.04 -23.29
CA VAL A 853 -23.43 -14.61 -22.61
C VAL A 853 -22.30 -14.21 -23.56
N LEU A 854 -22.33 -14.73 -24.79
CA LEU A 854 -21.39 -14.42 -25.86
C LEU A 854 -22.17 -14.13 -27.14
N GLY A 855 -21.74 -13.13 -27.89
CA GLY A 855 -22.26 -12.79 -29.20
C GLY A 855 -21.15 -12.59 -30.22
N LEU A 856 -21.35 -13.11 -31.43
CA LEU A 856 -20.52 -12.91 -32.61
C LEU A 856 -21.35 -12.21 -33.70
N TRP A 857 -20.86 -11.10 -34.23
CA TRP A 857 -21.45 -10.37 -35.34
C TRP A 857 -20.44 -10.18 -36.46
N GLU A 858 -20.91 -10.34 -37.70
CA GLU A 858 -20.11 -10.18 -38.92
C GLU A 858 -20.88 -9.32 -39.94
N ASN A 859 -20.22 -8.30 -40.48
CA ASN A 859 -20.81 -7.34 -41.43
C ASN A 859 -21.26 -8.03 -42.73
N ASP A 860 -20.34 -8.77 -43.34
CA ASP A 860 -20.51 -9.50 -44.60
C ASP A 860 -19.71 -10.82 -44.52
N PRO A 861 -20.36 -11.99 -44.45
CA PRO A 861 -19.68 -13.29 -44.37
C PRO A 861 -18.94 -13.74 -45.64
N GLU A 862 -19.22 -13.13 -46.80
CA GLU A 862 -18.51 -13.46 -48.05
C GLU A 862 -17.25 -12.60 -48.23
N ALA A 863 -17.14 -11.48 -47.52
CA ALA A 863 -15.97 -10.61 -47.52
C ALA A 863 -14.84 -11.13 -46.62
N LEU A 864 -13.71 -11.57 -47.22
CA LEU A 864 -12.49 -11.96 -46.49
C LEU A 864 -11.96 -10.86 -45.54
N ASN A 865 -12.14 -9.59 -45.88
CA ASN A 865 -11.72 -8.42 -45.08
C ASN A 865 -12.87 -7.78 -44.28
N SER A 866 -13.91 -8.54 -43.92
CA SER A 866 -15.04 -8.06 -43.12
C SER A 866 -14.62 -7.63 -41.72
N GLY A 867 -15.18 -6.52 -41.23
CA GLY A 867 -15.14 -6.18 -39.81
C GLY A 867 -16.10 -7.06 -39.01
N ARG A 868 -15.68 -7.45 -37.81
CA ARG A 868 -16.37 -8.42 -36.95
C ARG A 868 -16.38 -7.94 -35.51
N VAL A 869 -17.40 -8.30 -34.75
CA VAL A 869 -17.53 -7.97 -33.32
C VAL A 869 -17.74 -9.26 -32.53
N GLY A 870 -16.85 -9.56 -31.59
CA GLY A 870 -17.07 -10.53 -30.52
C GLY A 870 -17.36 -9.79 -29.23
N ALA A 871 -18.47 -10.11 -28.55
CA ALA A 871 -18.89 -9.45 -27.32
C ALA A 871 -19.21 -10.48 -26.24
N PHE A 872 -18.48 -10.44 -25.12
CA PHE A 872 -18.62 -11.35 -23.99
C PHE A 872 -18.94 -10.59 -22.70
N GLY A 873 -19.77 -11.19 -21.85
CA GLY A 873 -20.35 -10.54 -20.67
C GLY A 873 -19.50 -10.53 -19.39
N ASP A 874 -18.35 -11.20 -19.38
CA ASP A 874 -17.44 -11.27 -18.22
C ASP A 874 -15.98 -11.00 -18.63
N SER A 875 -15.30 -10.19 -17.83
CA SER A 875 -13.88 -9.83 -17.92
C SER A 875 -13.01 -10.65 -16.96
N SER A 876 -13.58 -11.05 -15.81
CA SER A 876 -12.90 -11.71 -14.70
C SER A 876 -12.17 -12.99 -15.11
N CYS A 877 -12.68 -13.73 -16.10
CA CYS A 877 -12.03 -14.93 -16.63
C CYS A 877 -10.71 -14.67 -17.41
N LEU A 878 -10.39 -13.40 -17.68
CA LEU A 878 -9.11 -12.95 -18.24
C LEU A 878 -8.10 -12.53 -17.15
N ASP A 879 -8.57 -12.21 -15.94
CA ASP A 879 -7.76 -11.68 -14.86
C ASP A 879 -7.01 -12.79 -14.09
N SER A 880 -5.72 -12.58 -13.87
CA SER A 880 -4.84 -13.44 -13.06
C SER A 880 -4.82 -13.13 -11.55
N SER A 881 -5.48 -12.06 -11.11
CA SER A 881 -5.75 -11.75 -9.69
C SER A 881 -6.98 -12.50 -9.16
N SER A 882 -7.96 -12.74 -10.04
CA SER A 882 -9.21 -13.42 -9.73
C SER A 882 -8.98 -14.82 -9.17
N SER A 883 -9.97 -15.33 -8.42
CA SER A 883 -9.95 -16.71 -7.92
C SER A 883 -10.42 -17.73 -8.96
N ALA A 884 -10.47 -17.35 -10.24
CA ALA A 884 -10.82 -18.23 -11.34
C ALA A 884 -9.88 -19.45 -11.40
N LYS A 885 -10.46 -20.64 -11.46
CA LYS A 885 -9.73 -21.90 -11.55
C LYS A 885 -9.41 -22.25 -12.99
N ASN A 886 -10.18 -21.70 -13.94
CA ASN A 886 -10.02 -21.89 -15.36
C ASN A 886 -10.08 -20.53 -16.06
N ASN A 887 -8.95 -20.07 -16.61
CA ASN A 887 -8.95 -18.89 -17.47
C ASN A 887 -9.70 -19.16 -18.78
N CYS A 888 -10.25 -18.09 -19.39
CA CYS A 888 -10.93 -18.15 -20.67
C CYS A 888 -10.00 -17.78 -21.85
N PHE A 889 -8.67 -17.90 -21.72
CA PHE A 889 -7.73 -17.50 -22.79
C PHE A 889 -7.95 -18.27 -24.10
N TRP A 890 -8.45 -19.51 -24.02
CA TRP A 890 -8.85 -20.29 -25.20
C TRP A 890 -9.98 -19.60 -25.98
N LEU A 891 -10.94 -18.98 -25.28
CA LEU A 891 -12.05 -18.25 -25.90
C LEU A 891 -11.52 -17.00 -26.60
N VAL A 892 -10.58 -16.27 -26.00
CA VAL A 892 -9.90 -15.15 -26.66
C VAL A 892 -9.24 -15.60 -27.96
N GLN A 893 -8.55 -16.73 -27.96
CA GLN A 893 -7.91 -17.28 -29.17
C GLN A 893 -8.94 -17.67 -30.24
N SER A 894 -10.06 -18.31 -29.88
CA SER A 894 -11.17 -18.57 -30.81
C SER A 894 -11.84 -17.30 -31.34
N LEU A 895 -11.92 -16.25 -30.52
CA LEU A 895 -12.47 -14.94 -30.93
C LEU A 895 -11.51 -14.16 -31.85
N LEU A 896 -10.19 -14.34 -31.68
CA LEU A 896 -9.18 -13.81 -32.61
C LEU A 896 -9.18 -14.58 -33.94
N GLU A 897 -9.37 -15.91 -33.94
CA GLU A 897 -9.57 -16.69 -35.16
C GLU A 897 -10.85 -16.25 -35.90
N PHE A 898 -11.95 -16.02 -35.16
CA PHE A 898 -13.18 -15.47 -35.72
C PHE A 898 -12.96 -14.08 -36.33
N GLY A 899 -12.37 -13.14 -35.57
CA GLY A 899 -12.08 -11.79 -36.05
C GLY A 899 -11.25 -11.79 -37.34
N THR A 900 -10.17 -12.56 -37.37
CA THR A 900 -9.25 -12.61 -38.52
C THR A 900 -9.78 -13.39 -39.72
N SER A 901 -10.61 -14.42 -39.54
CA SER A 901 -10.95 -15.37 -40.62
C SER A 901 -12.45 -15.64 -40.85
N GLY A 902 -13.33 -15.16 -39.97
CA GLY A 902 -14.76 -15.48 -39.95
C GLY A 902 -15.08 -16.90 -39.46
N ARG A 903 -14.07 -17.75 -39.28
CA ARG A 903 -14.25 -19.14 -38.84
C ARG A 903 -14.45 -19.19 -37.34
N VAL A 904 -15.34 -20.08 -36.92
CA VAL A 904 -15.45 -20.49 -35.52
C VAL A 904 -15.16 -21.98 -35.48
N ALA A 905 -14.19 -22.40 -34.68
CA ALA A 905 -13.85 -23.79 -34.45
C ALA A 905 -14.79 -24.46 -33.43
N GLU A 906 -14.83 -25.79 -33.42
CA GLU A 906 -15.37 -26.52 -32.27
C GLU A 906 -14.43 -26.41 -31.06
N PRO A 907 -14.93 -26.38 -29.81
CA PRO A 907 -16.32 -26.65 -29.41
C PRO A 907 -17.26 -25.43 -29.44
N LEU A 908 -16.78 -24.25 -29.87
CA LEU A 908 -17.58 -23.02 -29.85
C LEU A 908 -18.63 -22.99 -30.98
N ALA A 909 -18.32 -23.55 -32.15
CA ALA A 909 -19.18 -23.53 -33.32
C ALA A 909 -20.55 -24.22 -33.09
N SER A 910 -20.57 -25.36 -32.39
CA SER A 910 -21.79 -26.09 -32.00
C SER A 910 -22.58 -25.42 -30.86
N ALA A 911 -21.95 -24.55 -30.07
CA ALA A 911 -22.58 -23.83 -28.98
C ALA A 911 -23.31 -22.53 -29.39
N LEU A 912 -23.20 -22.13 -30.65
CA LEU A 912 -23.68 -20.84 -31.19
C LEU A 912 -24.95 -20.97 -32.05
N GLU A 913 -26.04 -20.37 -31.62
CA GLU A 913 -27.31 -20.28 -32.36
C GLU A 913 -27.51 -18.91 -33.05
N PRO A 914 -28.38 -18.76 -34.07
CA PRO A 914 -28.71 -17.45 -34.63
C PRO A 914 -29.38 -16.55 -33.58
N ALA A 915 -28.97 -15.28 -33.51
CA ALA A 915 -29.46 -14.34 -32.48
C ALA A 915 -30.99 -14.19 -32.45
N SER A 916 -31.66 -14.32 -33.60
CA SER A 916 -33.13 -14.30 -33.74
C SER A 916 -33.88 -15.46 -33.07
N LYS A 917 -33.18 -16.44 -32.48
CA LYS A 917 -33.77 -17.47 -31.59
C LYS A 917 -33.68 -17.12 -30.12
N ALA A 918 -32.67 -16.34 -29.73
CA ALA A 918 -32.34 -16.06 -28.34
C ALA A 918 -33.01 -14.77 -27.82
N PHE A 919 -33.21 -13.78 -28.70
CA PHE A 919 -33.87 -12.52 -28.36
C PHE A 919 -35.33 -12.49 -28.83
N GLY A 920 -36.19 -11.95 -27.97
CA GLY A 920 -37.60 -11.69 -28.29
C GLY A 920 -37.80 -10.47 -29.20
N SER A 921 -39.03 -10.25 -29.62
CA SER A 921 -39.43 -9.10 -30.45
C SER A 921 -39.80 -7.83 -29.65
N GLU A 922 -39.71 -7.87 -28.32
CA GLU A 922 -40.05 -6.74 -27.45
C GLU A 922 -38.82 -5.83 -27.21
N PRO A 923 -38.99 -4.49 -27.11
CA PRO A 923 -37.88 -3.60 -26.78
C PRO A 923 -37.40 -3.84 -25.36
N VAL A 924 -36.10 -4.13 -25.18
CA VAL A 924 -35.49 -4.25 -23.85
C VAL A 924 -35.16 -2.86 -23.32
N GLU A 925 -35.52 -2.58 -22.06
CA GLU A 925 -35.08 -1.35 -21.39
C GLU A 925 -33.57 -1.42 -21.11
N LEU A 926 -32.82 -0.43 -21.59
CA LEU A 926 -31.37 -0.40 -21.46
C LEU A 926 -30.91 0.10 -20.08
N PRO A 927 -29.77 -0.39 -19.58
CA PRO A 927 -29.15 0.11 -18.35
C PRO A 927 -28.89 1.61 -18.40
N LYS A 928 -29.09 2.29 -17.26
CA LYS A 928 -28.89 3.73 -17.08
C LYS A 928 -27.85 3.98 -15.98
N PRO A 929 -27.05 5.06 -16.05
CA PRO A 929 -26.12 5.43 -14.99
C PRO A 929 -26.79 5.61 -13.62
N MET A 930 -26.03 5.42 -12.55
CA MET A 930 -26.55 5.53 -11.18
C MET A 930 -26.82 6.99 -10.78
N GLU A 931 -28.07 7.31 -10.44
CA GLU A 931 -28.45 8.60 -9.86
C GLU A 931 -27.68 8.89 -8.56
N GLY A 932 -27.11 10.11 -8.47
CA GLY A 932 -26.34 10.56 -7.31
C GLY A 932 -24.94 9.95 -7.16
N SER A 933 -24.42 9.27 -8.18
CA SER A 933 -22.99 8.94 -8.29
C SER A 933 -22.14 10.19 -8.54
N GLU A 934 -20.88 10.19 -8.11
CA GLU A 934 -19.92 11.28 -8.41
C GLU A 934 -19.09 11.01 -9.68
N PHE A 935 -19.53 10.12 -10.59
CA PHE A 935 -18.76 9.65 -11.76
C PHE A 935 -18.08 10.78 -12.57
N VAL A 936 -18.83 11.86 -12.86
CA VAL A 936 -18.39 13.04 -13.62
C VAL A 936 -17.16 13.75 -13.02
N ARG A 937 -16.90 13.55 -11.73
CA ARG A 937 -15.72 14.06 -11.01
C ARG A 937 -14.42 13.35 -11.40
N PHE A 938 -14.52 12.11 -11.86
CA PHE A 938 -13.39 11.24 -12.17
C PHE A 938 -13.21 11.04 -13.69
N SER A 939 -14.29 11.21 -14.45
CA SER A 939 -14.30 11.10 -15.91
C SER A 939 -13.39 12.11 -16.62
N ARG A 940 -12.55 11.58 -17.52
CA ARG A 940 -11.74 12.30 -18.52
C ARG A 940 -12.57 12.80 -19.71
N VAL A 941 -13.81 12.33 -19.84
CA VAL A 941 -14.71 12.55 -21.00
C VAL A 941 -15.88 13.48 -20.67
N LEU A 942 -16.45 13.42 -19.46
CA LEU A 942 -17.58 14.26 -19.04
C LEU A 942 -17.18 15.46 -18.18
N LEU A 943 -17.93 16.55 -18.32
CA LEU A 943 -17.96 17.71 -17.42
C LEU A 943 -19.33 17.84 -16.75
N GLN A 944 -19.32 18.43 -15.55
CA GLN A 944 -20.54 18.85 -14.87
C GLN A 944 -21.19 19.99 -15.67
N GLY A 945 -22.52 19.96 -15.83
CA GLY A 945 -23.27 21.06 -16.43
C GLY A 945 -23.12 22.38 -15.67
N SER A 946 -23.43 23.51 -16.32
CA SER A 946 -23.15 24.86 -15.77
C SER A 946 -23.98 25.20 -14.52
N THR A 947 -25.05 24.44 -14.28
CA THR A 947 -25.70 24.30 -12.98
C THR A 947 -25.84 22.82 -12.64
N GLY A 948 -25.89 22.47 -11.35
CA GLY A 948 -26.00 21.08 -10.89
C GLY A 948 -27.27 20.33 -11.31
N TRP A 949 -28.21 21.00 -11.99
CA TRP A 949 -29.46 20.45 -12.53
C TRP A 949 -29.39 20.14 -14.03
N GLN A 950 -28.32 20.53 -14.72
CA GLN A 950 -28.10 20.15 -16.11
C GLN A 950 -27.44 18.76 -16.21
N PRO A 951 -27.78 17.96 -17.25
CA PRO A 951 -27.11 16.70 -17.50
C PRO A 951 -25.61 16.94 -17.78
N PRO A 952 -24.75 15.91 -17.59
CA PRO A 952 -23.35 16.00 -17.95
C PRO A 952 -23.15 16.32 -19.43
N VAL A 953 -22.08 17.04 -19.76
CA VAL A 953 -21.75 17.43 -21.13
C VAL A 953 -20.37 16.88 -21.48
N TYR A 954 -20.22 16.35 -22.69
CA TYR A 954 -18.91 15.94 -23.21
C TYR A 954 -17.92 17.09 -23.17
N ARG A 955 -16.72 16.83 -22.67
CA ARG A 955 -15.54 17.67 -22.89
C ARG A 955 -15.25 17.73 -24.39
N PRO A 956 -14.63 18.80 -24.91
CA PRO A 956 -14.02 18.76 -26.22
C PRO A 956 -13.10 17.54 -26.31
N ILE A 957 -13.24 16.74 -27.39
CA ILE A 957 -12.42 15.55 -27.56
C ILE A 957 -10.93 15.90 -27.46
N LEU A 958 -10.18 15.12 -26.68
CA LEU A 958 -8.77 15.38 -26.49
C LEU A 958 -8.05 15.26 -27.85
N PRO A 959 -7.29 16.29 -28.28
CA PRO A 959 -6.50 16.17 -29.48
C PRO A 959 -5.47 15.06 -29.26
N CYS A 960 -5.25 14.26 -30.31
CA CYS A 960 -4.25 13.20 -30.28
C CYS A 960 -2.92 13.76 -29.79
N ARG A 961 -2.32 13.09 -28.80
CA ARG A 961 -1.07 13.52 -28.16
C ARG A 961 -0.06 13.75 -29.27
N ALA A 962 0.37 15.00 -29.43
CA ALA A 962 1.39 15.36 -30.40
C ALA A 962 2.62 14.46 -30.16
N ALA A 963 3.27 14.02 -31.24
CA ALA A 963 4.40 13.09 -31.14
C ALA A 963 5.39 13.57 -30.06
N PRO A 964 5.68 12.74 -29.04
CA PRO A 964 6.40 13.18 -27.84
C PRO A 964 7.73 13.80 -28.25
N PRO A 965 8.12 14.98 -27.70
CA PRO A 965 9.16 15.81 -28.30
C PRO A 965 10.45 15.02 -28.57
N GLY A 966 10.73 14.77 -29.86
CA GLY A 966 11.86 13.93 -30.27
C GLY A 966 13.16 14.34 -29.59
N ALA A 967 13.95 13.37 -29.11
CA ALA A 967 15.29 13.64 -28.63
C ALA A 967 16.10 14.36 -29.72
N LEU A 968 17.00 15.27 -29.34
CA LEU A 968 17.93 15.85 -30.30
C LEU A 968 18.81 14.72 -30.86
N VAL A 969 18.98 14.61 -32.17
CA VAL A 969 19.73 13.48 -32.75
C VAL A 969 21.14 13.91 -33.09
N ALA A 970 22.12 13.32 -32.42
CA ALA A 970 23.54 13.53 -32.69
C ALA A 970 24.15 12.27 -33.35
N PRO A 971 24.56 12.30 -34.63
CA PRO A 971 25.22 11.16 -35.26
C PRO A 971 26.67 11.05 -34.78
N VAL A 972 27.01 9.94 -34.11
CA VAL A 972 28.37 9.67 -33.62
C VAL A 972 29.01 8.56 -34.44
N ALA A 973 29.97 8.91 -35.29
CA ALA A 973 30.87 7.94 -35.90
C ALA A 973 31.82 7.41 -34.83
N LEU A 974 31.95 6.08 -34.72
CA LEU A 974 32.77 5.47 -33.68
C LEU A 974 34.24 5.37 -34.10
N GLU A 975 35.08 6.17 -33.46
CA GLU A 975 36.40 5.68 -33.06
C GLU A 975 36.21 4.52 -32.06
N LYS A 976 37.12 3.54 -32.10
CA LYS A 976 36.95 2.27 -31.37
C LYS A 976 37.30 2.40 -29.88
N GLU A 977 36.36 2.83 -29.05
CA GLU A 977 36.44 2.60 -27.60
C GLU A 977 35.14 2.10 -26.95
N VAL A 978 35.29 1.04 -26.17
CA VAL A 978 34.39 0.42 -25.17
C VAL A 978 32.87 0.51 -25.42
N VAL A 979 32.32 -0.52 -26.07
CA VAL A 979 30.91 -0.89 -25.90
C VAL A 979 30.75 -1.68 -24.60
N TYR A 980 29.83 -1.22 -23.76
CA TYR A 980 29.37 -1.74 -22.46
C TYR A 980 29.83 -3.15 -22.01
N GLY A 981 30.64 -3.16 -20.95
CA GLY A 981 30.35 -4.02 -19.80
C GLY A 981 29.45 -3.27 -18.79
N PRO A 982 28.96 -3.91 -17.73
CA PRO A 982 28.45 -3.18 -16.57
C PRO A 982 29.57 -2.27 -16.06
N GLN A 983 29.30 -0.99 -15.81
CA GLN A 983 30.32 -0.11 -15.22
C GLN A 983 30.55 -0.52 -13.76
N PRO A 984 31.74 -1.03 -13.38
CA PRO A 984 32.16 -0.84 -12.01
C PRO A 984 32.26 0.68 -11.77
N LEU A 985 31.78 1.14 -10.62
CA LEU A 985 32.27 2.41 -10.08
C LEU A 985 33.80 2.34 -10.07
N LEU A 986 34.47 3.38 -10.59
CA LEU A 986 35.91 3.37 -10.87
C LEU A 986 36.72 2.89 -9.66
N LEU A 987 37.22 1.66 -9.78
CA LEU A 987 38.06 0.98 -8.81
C LEU A 987 39.12 0.22 -9.60
N ASP A 988 40.35 0.77 -9.59
CA ASP A 988 41.52 0.07 -10.11
C ASP A 988 41.72 -1.26 -9.38
N PRO A 989 42.18 -2.31 -10.09
CA PRO A 989 42.48 -3.59 -9.45
C PRO A 989 43.62 -3.41 -8.41
N PRO A 990 43.56 -4.13 -7.27
CA PRO A 990 44.58 -4.00 -6.24
C PRO A 990 45.94 -4.48 -6.75
N LEU A 991 46.96 -3.61 -6.63
CA LEU A 991 48.35 -3.98 -6.86
C LEU A 991 48.77 -5.09 -5.87
N PRO A 992 49.63 -6.04 -6.29
CA PRO A 992 50.02 -7.17 -5.45
C PRO A 992 50.80 -6.71 -4.20
N ALA A 993 50.42 -7.24 -3.05
CA ALA A 993 50.94 -6.81 -1.75
C ALA A 993 52.46 -7.07 -1.60
N LYS A 994 53.18 -6.07 -1.10
CA LYS A 994 54.52 -6.24 -0.50
C LYS A 994 54.69 -5.37 0.75
N GLU A 995 54.84 -6.08 1.87
CA GLU A 995 55.72 -5.74 3.00
C GLU A 995 55.74 -4.28 3.49
N ALA A 996 54.68 -3.88 4.21
CA ALA A 996 54.85 -2.89 5.27
C ALA A 996 55.60 -3.55 6.44
N ARG A 997 56.78 -3.01 6.82
CA ARG A 997 57.47 -3.42 8.05
C ARG A 997 56.74 -2.82 9.26
N GLY A 998 56.65 -3.60 10.33
CA GLY A 998 55.79 -3.29 11.47
C GLY A 998 56.22 -2.07 12.28
N VAL A 999 55.23 -1.43 12.87
CA VAL A 999 55.33 -0.69 14.13
C VAL A 999 54.40 -1.43 15.09
N GLU A 1000 54.91 -1.86 16.24
CA GLU A 1000 54.08 -2.51 17.26
C GLU A 1000 53.17 -1.45 17.89
N ALA A 1001 51.86 -1.72 17.87
CA ALA A 1001 50.85 -0.93 18.56
C ALA A 1001 50.34 -1.75 19.76
N ASP A 1002 50.33 -1.13 20.94
CA ASP A 1002 50.03 -1.80 22.20
C ASP A 1002 48.54 -2.20 22.31
N ASP A 1003 48.26 -3.40 22.80
CA ASP A 1003 47.00 -4.11 22.55
C ASP A 1003 46.04 -4.05 23.75
N SER A 1004 45.37 -2.90 23.95
CA SER A 1004 44.36 -2.77 25.01
C SER A 1004 43.25 -1.73 24.77
N SER A 1005 42.37 -1.94 23.77
CA SER A 1005 40.91 -1.65 23.87
C SER A 1005 40.16 -1.73 22.52
N ILE A 1006 39.75 -2.93 22.11
CA ILE A 1006 38.84 -3.09 20.95
C ILE A 1006 37.42 -2.65 21.35
N PHE A 1007 36.97 -1.49 20.84
CA PHE A 1007 35.62 -0.95 21.03
C PHE A 1007 34.55 -1.74 20.27
N HIS A 1008 34.26 -2.97 20.72
CA HIS A 1008 33.08 -3.70 20.27
C HIS A 1008 31.80 -2.89 20.57
N CYS A 1009 30.76 -3.03 19.73
CA CYS A 1009 29.38 -2.57 19.99
C CYS A 1009 28.69 -3.24 21.19
N HIS A 1010 29.48 -3.77 22.11
CA HIS A 1010 29.12 -4.58 23.26
C HIS A 1010 29.49 -3.92 24.60
N GLN A 1011 30.20 -2.79 24.58
CA GLN A 1011 30.59 -2.07 25.79
C GLN A 1011 29.86 -0.74 25.92
N ARG A 1012 29.61 -0.32 27.17
CA ARG A 1012 28.97 0.95 27.52
C ARG A 1012 29.85 2.14 27.10
N PRO A 1013 29.27 3.33 26.84
CA PRO A 1013 30.02 4.58 27.03
C PRO A 1013 30.40 4.74 28.52
N PRO A 1014 31.52 5.41 28.86
CA PRO A 1014 31.88 5.66 30.24
C PRO A 1014 30.86 6.59 30.91
N GLU A 1015 30.42 6.23 32.11
CA GLU A 1015 29.63 7.09 32.98
C GLU A 1015 30.56 8.07 33.74
N GLY A 1016 30.01 9.16 34.26
CA GLY A 1016 30.75 10.16 35.03
C GLY A 1016 31.36 9.61 36.33
N PRO A 1017 32.30 10.32 36.96
CA PRO A 1017 33.23 9.75 37.93
C PRO A 1017 32.54 9.23 39.19
N ASP A 1018 32.78 7.95 39.49
CA ASP A 1018 32.47 7.35 40.77
C ASP A 1018 33.57 7.68 41.80
N PHE A 1019 33.19 7.77 43.08
CA PHE A 1019 33.94 8.55 44.08
C PHE A 1019 34.85 7.71 45.00
N GLU A 1020 35.80 6.94 44.44
CA GLU A 1020 36.80 6.25 45.29
C GLU A 1020 38.13 5.95 44.57
N SER A 1021 39.19 6.73 44.87
CA SER A 1021 40.64 6.34 44.87
C SER A 1021 41.63 7.53 44.82
N ILE A 1022 41.54 8.48 45.77
CA ILE A 1022 42.67 9.39 46.03
C ILE A 1022 43.73 8.63 46.85
N ASP A 1023 44.70 7.98 46.19
CA ASP A 1023 46.05 7.75 46.76
C ASP A 1023 47.10 7.15 45.78
N ARG A 1024 47.37 7.86 44.67
CA ARG A 1024 48.71 7.91 44.00
C ARG A 1024 48.74 8.93 42.84
N TYR A 1025 49.97 9.29 42.43
CA TYR A 1025 50.31 10.12 41.27
C TYR A 1025 49.79 11.58 41.23
N LEU A 1026 50.42 12.45 42.03
CA LEU A 1026 50.80 13.79 41.55
C LEU A 1026 52.22 14.15 42.03
N ALA A 1027 53.20 13.92 41.16
CA ALA A 1027 54.54 14.47 41.26
C ALA A 1027 54.92 15.05 39.90
N GLY A 1028 54.94 16.38 39.79
CA GLY A 1028 55.12 17.10 38.53
C GLY A 1028 54.41 18.46 38.57
N ALA A 1029 55.18 19.53 38.45
CA ALA A 1029 54.74 20.93 38.37
C ALA A 1029 55.07 21.47 36.93
N PRO A 1030 54.79 22.73 36.54
CA PRO A 1030 54.26 23.83 37.34
C PRO A 1030 53.22 24.78 36.67
N SER A 1031 52.58 25.59 37.52
CA SER A 1031 52.18 27.01 37.31
C SER A 1031 51.50 27.51 36.01
N SER A 1032 50.28 28.01 36.17
CA SER A 1032 49.91 29.36 35.71
C SER A 1032 48.94 30.02 36.71
N ARG A 1033 48.90 31.37 36.77
CA ARG A 1033 48.06 32.15 37.70
C ARG A 1033 46.71 32.53 37.07
N SER A 1034 45.83 33.11 37.91
CA SER A 1034 44.43 33.48 37.65
C SER A 1034 43.45 32.28 37.74
N VAL A 1035 42.28 32.39 38.38
CA VAL A 1035 41.56 33.58 38.89
C VAL A 1035 41.41 33.54 40.42
N THR A 1036 41.53 34.69 41.08
CA THR A 1036 41.23 34.87 42.51
C THR A 1036 40.02 35.77 42.68
N LEU A 1037 38.82 35.19 42.78
CA LEU A 1037 37.61 35.82 43.36
C LEU A 1037 36.56 34.73 43.65
N ILE A 1038 35.48 35.08 44.35
CA ILE A 1038 34.37 34.17 44.72
C ILE A 1038 34.81 32.99 45.63
N ARG A 1039 35.37 33.30 46.82
CA ARG A 1039 35.54 32.32 47.91
C ARG A 1039 35.04 32.84 49.27
N GLU A 1040 33.88 33.51 49.29
CA GLU A 1040 33.33 34.08 50.54
C GLU A 1040 31.80 34.06 50.67
N TYR A 1041 31.06 33.45 49.73
CA TYR A 1041 29.58 33.50 49.71
C TYR A 1041 28.83 32.17 49.95
N PHE A 1042 29.53 31.05 50.14
CA PHE A 1042 28.92 29.72 50.34
C PHE A 1042 28.95 29.20 51.80
N GLY A 1043 29.08 30.10 52.77
CA GLY A 1043 29.12 29.76 54.21
C GLY A 1043 27.79 29.77 54.96
N PHE A 1044 26.69 30.25 54.35
CA PHE A 1044 25.52 30.73 55.13
C PHE A 1044 24.19 29.97 54.96
N PHE A 1045 24.11 28.95 54.09
CA PHE A 1045 22.83 28.30 53.74
C PHE A 1045 22.56 26.92 54.37
N LEU A 1046 23.43 26.43 55.27
CA LEU A 1046 23.36 25.08 55.85
C LEU A 1046 22.71 24.99 57.26
N ILE A 1047 22.09 26.07 57.76
CA ILE A 1047 21.51 26.12 59.12
C ILE A 1047 19.98 26.40 59.12
N ALA A 1048 19.39 26.73 57.97
CA ALA A 1048 17.99 27.20 57.88
C ALA A 1048 16.93 26.11 57.61
N GLY A 1049 17.29 24.83 57.49
CA GLY A 1049 16.37 23.77 57.03
C GLY A 1049 15.51 23.08 58.10
N SER A 1050 15.95 23.07 59.36
CA SER A 1050 15.54 22.00 60.31
C SER A 1050 14.43 22.35 61.31
N VAL A 1051 13.81 23.54 61.21
CA VAL A 1051 12.88 24.07 62.25
C VAL A 1051 11.42 24.16 61.80
N ILE A 1052 11.16 24.25 60.49
CA ILE A 1052 9.81 24.52 59.96
C ILE A 1052 8.89 23.29 60.01
N LEU A 1053 9.44 22.07 60.10
CA LEU A 1053 8.64 20.83 60.14
C LEU A 1053 8.00 20.53 61.51
N LEU A 1054 8.28 21.30 62.57
CA LEU A 1054 7.94 20.92 63.95
C LEU A 1054 6.78 21.72 64.59
N LEU A 1055 6.31 22.81 63.99
CA LEU A 1055 5.46 23.81 64.67
C LEU A 1055 4.25 24.33 63.87
N LEU A 1056 3.58 23.48 63.06
CA LEU A 1056 2.29 23.87 62.46
C LEU A 1056 1.30 22.70 62.25
N ASN A 1057 0.75 22.18 63.36
CA ASN A 1057 -0.70 21.97 63.59
C ASN A 1057 -1.02 20.93 64.69
N LEU A 1058 -0.69 21.23 65.95
CA LEU A 1058 -1.47 20.71 67.08
C LEU A 1058 -2.68 21.64 67.27
N ARG A 1059 -3.86 21.30 66.71
CA ARG A 1059 -5.09 22.06 66.99
C ARG A 1059 -6.42 21.30 67.04
N THR A 1060 -6.40 20.01 67.36
CA THR A 1060 -7.59 19.25 67.79
C THR A 1060 -7.19 18.16 68.80
N LEU A 1061 -6.87 18.58 70.03
CA LEU A 1061 -6.71 17.66 71.16
C LEU A 1061 -7.12 18.34 72.48
N LEU A 1062 -8.41 18.61 72.61
CA LEU A 1062 -9.08 18.75 73.91
C LEU A 1062 -10.16 17.67 74.00
N GLU A 1063 -10.32 17.12 75.20
CA GLU A 1063 -11.50 16.37 75.69
C GLU A 1063 -11.86 15.08 74.91
N LEU A 1064 -11.64 13.85 75.39
CA LEU A 1064 -11.56 13.31 76.77
C LEU A 1064 -12.83 13.67 77.59
N CYS A 1065 -13.61 12.75 78.18
CA CYS A 1065 -13.31 11.34 78.45
C CYS A 1065 -14.56 10.49 78.85
N THR A 1066 -14.57 9.22 78.41
CA THR A 1066 -15.01 8.01 79.18
C THR A 1066 -16.48 7.72 79.55
N LEU A 1067 -16.73 6.41 79.79
CA LEU A 1067 -17.87 5.77 80.49
C LEU A 1067 -19.20 5.66 79.67
N ARG A 1068 -20.02 4.59 79.79
CA ARG A 1068 -19.87 3.31 80.53
C ARG A 1068 -20.67 2.15 79.89
N ASN A 1069 -20.30 0.94 80.31
CA ASN A 1069 -20.96 -0.35 80.07
C ASN A 1069 -22.45 -0.46 80.51
N LEU A 1070 -23.04 -1.61 80.15
CA LEU A 1070 -24.12 -2.38 80.81
C LEU A 1070 -25.58 -2.30 80.28
N THR A 1071 -25.87 -3.15 79.28
CA THR A 1071 -26.88 -4.26 79.29
C THR A 1071 -28.28 -4.13 79.94
N ARG A 1072 -29.21 -4.93 79.36
CA ARG A 1072 -30.45 -5.57 79.90
C ARG A 1072 -31.77 -4.99 79.37
N GLY A 1073 -32.83 -5.83 79.42
CA GLY A 1073 -34.11 -5.64 78.74
C GLY A 1073 -34.12 -6.20 77.31
N MET A 1074 -33.68 -7.45 77.04
CA MET A 1074 -34.26 -8.70 77.54
C MET A 1074 -35.79 -8.67 77.68
N ARG A 1075 -36.49 -9.17 76.65
CA ARG A 1075 -37.93 -9.51 76.62
C ARG A 1075 -38.83 -8.25 76.76
N ALA A 1076 -39.98 -8.20 76.10
CA ALA A 1076 -40.79 -9.32 75.64
C ALA A 1076 -41.52 -8.99 74.33
N LEU A 1077 -42.54 -9.78 74.00
CA LEU A 1077 -43.77 -9.35 73.33
C LEU A 1077 -43.58 -8.50 72.03
N LEU A 1078 -43.78 -9.00 70.81
CA LEU A 1078 -44.75 -10.01 70.36
C LEU A 1078 -44.54 -10.43 68.89
N ARG A 1079 -45.24 -11.51 68.48
CA ARG A 1079 -45.97 -11.73 67.20
C ARG A 1079 -45.26 -11.33 65.88
N ARG A 1080 -45.08 -12.22 64.90
CA ARG A 1080 -45.83 -13.46 64.55
C ARG A 1080 -45.00 -14.33 63.58
N LEU A 1081 -45.31 -15.65 63.55
CA LEU A 1081 -45.38 -16.56 62.39
C LEU A 1081 -44.29 -16.40 61.30
N ARG A 1082 -43.41 -17.36 60.98
CA ARG A 1082 -43.54 -18.84 60.96
C ARG A 1082 -44.75 -19.31 60.11
N GLY A 1083 -44.53 -19.53 58.82
CA GLY A 1083 -45.53 -20.09 57.88
C GLY A 1083 -44.92 -20.57 56.56
N ARG A 1084 -44.68 -21.88 56.42
CA ARG A 1084 -44.34 -22.54 55.14
C ARG A 1084 -45.62 -22.80 54.32
N ARG A 1085 -45.49 -22.91 53.00
CA ARG A 1085 -46.16 -23.95 52.20
C ARG A 1085 -45.20 -24.60 51.20
N VAL A 1086 -45.54 -25.80 50.78
CA VAL A 1086 -44.74 -26.85 50.11
C VAL A 1086 -45.74 -27.78 49.36
N HIS A 1087 -45.27 -28.59 48.39
CA HIS A 1087 -45.99 -29.73 47.74
C HIS A 1087 -47.08 -29.37 46.70
N ILE A 1088 -47.43 -30.20 45.69
CA ILE A 1088 -46.88 -31.51 45.19
C ILE A 1088 -47.28 -31.76 43.72
N GLN A 1089 -46.48 -32.54 42.96
CA GLN A 1089 -46.84 -33.60 41.97
C GLN A 1089 -45.67 -33.86 40.98
N GLN A 1090 -45.59 -34.98 40.22
CA GLN A 1090 -45.54 -36.41 40.59
C GLN A 1090 -45.06 -37.25 39.38
N ARG A 1091 -44.29 -38.33 39.61
CA ARG A 1091 -44.10 -39.54 38.73
C ARG A 1091 -43.77 -39.41 37.22
N SER A 1092 -42.57 -39.87 36.83
CA SER A 1092 -42.32 -41.09 35.98
C SER A 1092 -40.78 -41.35 35.94
N GLY A 1093 -40.28 -42.59 35.98
CA GLY A 1093 -40.01 -43.47 34.81
C GLY A 1093 -38.64 -43.11 34.21
N LEU A 1094 -37.48 -43.70 34.56
CA LEU A 1094 -37.01 -45.09 34.44
C LEU A 1094 -37.02 -45.70 33.02
N GLU A 1095 -35.84 -46.19 32.61
CA GLU A 1095 -35.53 -47.37 31.77
C GLU A 1095 -35.52 -47.37 30.22
N CYS A 1096 -34.34 -47.77 29.71
CA CYS A 1096 -34.07 -48.83 28.70
C CYS A 1096 -34.19 -48.62 27.17
N GLY A 1097 -33.27 -49.30 26.45
CA GLY A 1097 -33.18 -49.45 24.97
C GLY A 1097 -32.55 -48.25 24.25
N GLY A 1098 -31.74 -48.38 23.20
CA GLY A 1098 -31.07 -49.50 22.50
C GLY A 1098 -30.03 -48.90 21.50
N ARG A 1099 -29.01 -49.57 20.93
CA ARG A 1099 -28.76 -50.99 20.61
C ARG A 1099 -29.81 -51.61 19.66
N ASP A 1100 -29.47 -52.36 18.60
CA ASP A 1100 -28.18 -52.73 17.98
C ASP A 1100 -28.44 -52.91 16.44
N ASP A 1101 -27.49 -52.85 15.49
CA ASP A 1101 -26.04 -52.63 15.58
C ASP A 1101 -25.55 -51.46 14.66
N ALA A 1102 -24.90 -51.55 13.46
CA ALA A 1102 -24.38 -52.66 12.63
C ALA A 1102 -23.32 -52.20 11.58
N ASP A 1103 -22.59 -53.18 11.03
CA ASP A 1103 -21.78 -53.28 9.78
C ASP A 1103 -20.70 -52.19 9.42
N ASP A 1104 -19.44 -52.52 9.08
CA ASP A 1104 -18.83 -53.86 8.96
C ASP A 1104 -17.29 -53.93 9.24
N ILE A 1105 -16.84 -55.17 9.38
CA ILE A 1105 -15.56 -55.79 9.80
C ILE A 1105 -14.24 -55.17 9.30
N GLY A 1106 -13.20 -55.24 10.17
CA GLY A 1106 -11.79 -54.94 9.84
C GLY A 1106 -10.80 -55.28 10.97
N THR A 1107 -10.76 -56.54 11.41
CA THR A 1107 -10.06 -56.99 12.64
C THR A 1107 -8.55 -57.26 12.50
N PHE A 1108 -7.78 -57.03 13.59
CA PHE A 1108 -6.78 -57.98 14.11
C PHE A 1108 -6.39 -57.67 15.58
N GLU A 1109 -5.84 -58.67 16.29
CA GLU A 1109 -5.73 -58.79 17.76
C GLU A 1109 -4.38 -58.26 18.34
N ILE A 1110 -4.30 -57.59 19.52
CA ILE A 1110 -4.50 -58.03 20.93
C ILE A 1110 -3.39 -59.03 21.39
N PRO A 1111 -2.54 -58.68 22.40
CA PRO A 1111 -2.91 -58.84 23.82
C PRO A 1111 -2.48 -57.75 24.85
N ARG A 1112 -3.04 -57.86 26.07
CA ARG A 1112 -2.74 -57.17 27.37
C ARG A 1112 -2.95 -58.20 28.52
N PRO A 1113 -2.76 -57.92 29.84
CA PRO A 1113 -1.91 -56.96 30.57
C PRO A 1113 -0.72 -57.74 31.20
N PRO A 1114 -0.62 -58.16 32.51
CA PRO A 1114 -0.96 -57.58 33.85
C PRO A 1114 -0.02 -56.39 34.23
N LYS A 1115 0.04 -55.73 35.42
CA LYS A 1115 -0.54 -55.75 36.80
C LYS A 1115 0.24 -56.38 37.98
N ALA A 1116 0.58 -55.51 38.97
CA ALA A 1116 0.88 -55.75 40.40
C ALA A 1116 2.25 -56.43 40.72
N VAL A 1117 2.82 -56.44 41.95
CA VAL A 1117 2.28 -56.30 43.33
C VAL A 1117 3.20 -55.51 44.31
N VAL A 1118 2.59 -54.61 45.09
CA VAL A 1118 2.80 -54.18 46.52
C VAL A 1118 4.11 -54.44 47.28
N VAL A 1119 4.59 -53.39 47.98
CA VAL A 1119 4.98 -53.29 49.43
C VAL A 1119 5.14 -51.77 49.73
N GLU A 1120 4.24 -51.11 50.47
CA GLU A 1120 4.16 -50.98 51.95
C GLU A 1120 5.21 -50.00 52.56
N THR A 1121 4.98 -49.18 53.61
CA THR A 1121 3.76 -48.83 54.40
C THR A 1121 4.03 -47.60 55.33
N ILE A 1122 3.06 -46.66 55.48
CA ILE A 1122 2.58 -45.91 56.71
C ILE A 1122 3.60 -45.44 57.79
N HIS A 1123 3.52 -44.29 58.51
CA HIS A 1123 2.74 -43.02 58.55
C HIS A 1123 3.65 -41.97 59.31
N THR A 1124 3.31 -40.87 60.03
CA THR A 1124 2.11 -40.15 60.57
C THR A 1124 2.60 -38.69 60.80
N SER A 1125 1.92 -37.55 60.60
CA SER A 1125 0.52 -37.07 60.62
C SER A 1125 -0.02 -36.56 61.98
N LEU A 1126 -0.62 -35.35 61.91
CA LEU A 1126 -1.76 -34.81 62.68
C LEU A 1126 -1.59 -33.82 63.88
N THR A 1127 -2.18 -32.62 63.70
CA THR A 1127 -2.87 -31.71 64.67
C THR A 1127 -2.22 -31.28 65.99
N TYR A 1128 -2.26 -29.97 66.28
CA TYR A 1128 -3.13 -29.46 67.38
C TYR A 1128 -3.47 -27.95 67.35
N ARG A 1129 -4.51 -27.58 68.11
CA ARG A 1129 -4.93 -26.23 68.59
C ARG A 1129 -5.17 -25.09 67.58
N LEU A 1130 -6.42 -25.02 67.14
CA LEU A 1130 -7.20 -23.78 67.31
C LEU A 1130 -7.65 -23.65 68.80
N VAL A 1131 -8.12 -22.47 69.20
CA VAL A 1131 -8.70 -22.15 70.53
C VAL A 1131 -7.71 -22.09 71.71
N ARG A 1132 -7.54 -20.86 72.22
CA ARG A 1132 -7.03 -20.47 73.56
C ARG A 1132 -5.53 -20.78 73.82
N GLN A 1133 -4.84 -20.01 74.67
CA GLN A 1133 -5.36 -19.09 75.68
C GLN A 1133 -4.43 -17.88 75.92
N PHE A 1134 -5.02 -16.82 76.52
CA PHE A 1134 -4.39 -15.93 77.50
C PHE A 1134 -3.11 -15.15 77.16
N LEU A 1135 -3.25 -13.82 77.31
CA LEU A 1135 -2.31 -12.93 78.05
C LEU A 1135 -0.91 -12.73 77.42
N ARG A 1136 -0.21 -11.60 77.64
CA ARG A 1136 -0.49 -10.37 78.40
C ARG A 1136 0.41 -9.25 77.86
N GLN A 1137 0.05 -8.00 78.16
CA GLN A 1137 0.95 -6.84 78.28
C GLN A 1137 1.75 -6.46 77.01
N GLN A 1138 1.39 -5.36 76.36
CA GLN A 1138 1.87 -3.99 76.64
C GLN A 1138 3.19 -3.65 75.92
N ARG A 1139 3.06 -2.66 75.02
CA ARG A 1139 3.91 -1.47 74.87
C ARG A 1139 5.36 -1.67 74.37
N CYS A 1140 5.84 -0.87 73.42
CA CYS A 1140 5.20 0.22 72.66
C CYS A 1140 5.04 -0.16 71.18
#